data_AF-A0A8E6B7C8-F1
#
_entry.id   AF-A0A8E6B7C8-F1
#
_cell.length_a   1.000
_cell.length_b   1.000
_cell.length_c   1.000
_cell.angle_alpha   90.00
_cell.angle_beta   90.00
_cell.angle_gamma   90.00
#
_symmetry.space_group_name_H-M   'P 1'
#
loop_
_entity.id
_entity.type
_entity.pdbx_description
1 polymer ?
#
loop_
_entity_poly.entity_id
_entity_poly.type
_entity_poly.pdbx_seq_one_letter_code
_entity_poly.pdbx_strand_id
1 'polypeptide(L)'
;MTRSVGQTLEIVVLGPTGAGKTALLNSLSIQAKNNNSTAGSAGLLFTPSANSKIAVDLPVQFHEIEYSDSTNLDPKWKADGLILILDASSDVTHLEQRLSNLVDLLGTLQSRRQDQFLVGGFPIGIVLTKCDLLADTLMSYSEWMQRIENRKETVRKLFDENYSLADDGGFGSLCVEIYTTSTHLPDVTDKVKQRDEPFGIRPLAQDLFETAYFHREEASRSNLRLARAVFTSAVALALLLLGVGVLVVTQTSDVQLALEAKVDGFQAREGQTASSRLAGAQLSKKRSELLELRNDPEFEQLARDKQNYIAKHLEEIEAYIQLRDDLARLSQPVKTRSLDDLNRLEESLKNLSLPKTFEKDWAQTEVVQAREKYLSEIPTLRTAVTDARQFFSRLKNRGNELLFVTELTPEWDSNFRKLQVDSNGSPFASGDRLKLAALDFREVEVLRSEWNRALEKLRTIQELAVTLGILGNPSDNKSLLLLSESDLQSRDPLRMISDRLTRLKRDYPGVDNWSLTAIPDNLRPQFQSRWVRANQLAIQFGQQMLLDQLKSINPTGPEKTFDWPKLAEWLNANSERDLREYLHILHRIGQPTREDLCDHFSRFAATASFSLNPKSFRLFIPDALREFRIRPAGKLTINHRPSGSDKTTTWSFREDGDGVRDKNGISYLFALESNGSPISYSVGDLLWAELPLKEGEKNWQFSWLRSRTTSFQFERLLREPRFHDPIKGANSGEWAEGVKMILTEGSLPSVPELLPIVHWP
;
A
#
# COMPACT_ATOMS: atom_id res chain seq x y z
N MET A 1 11.65 12.69 15.46
CA MET A 1 11.38 11.43 14.72
C MET A 1 12.19 11.48 13.43
N THR A 2 13.40 10.94 13.45
CA THR A 2 14.23 10.75 12.27
C THR A 2 13.68 9.56 11.47
N ARG A 3 13.18 9.79 10.25
CA ARG A 3 12.78 8.70 9.34
C ARG A 3 14.02 7.83 9.09
N SER A 4 13.96 6.54 9.41
CA SER A 4 15.04 5.60 9.08
C SER A 4 15.09 5.39 7.57
N VAL A 5 16.02 6.06 6.91
CA VAL A 5 16.29 5.89 5.49
C VAL A 5 17.00 4.54 5.28
N GLY A 6 16.43 3.65 4.47
CA GLY A 6 17.12 2.48 3.91
C GLY A 6 16.90 1.12 4.59
N GLN A 7 15.71 0.77 5.05
CA GLN A 7 15.45 -0.60 5.52
C GLN A 7 15.14 -1.55 4.35
N THR A 8 15.93 -2.63 4.23
CA THR A 8 15.78 -3.70 3.23
C THR A 8 14.62 -4.61 3.62
N LEU A 9 13.67 -4.83 2.70
CA LEU A 9 12.62 -5.84 2.86
C LEU A 9 13.15 -7.23 2.48
N GLU A 10 12.90 -8.22 3.34
CA GLU A 10 13.24 -9.62 3.11
C GLU A 10 11.96 -10.41 2.78
N ILE A 11 11.85 -10.89 1.54
CA ILE A 11 10.73 -11.76 1.13
C ILE A 11 11.30 -13.14 0.82
N VAL A 12 10.73 -14.16 1.45
CA VAL A 12 11.16 -15.54 1.21
C VAL A 12 10.26 -16.19 0.18
N VAL A 13 10.85 -16.95 -0.75
CA VAL A 13 10.10 -17.64 -1.79
C VAL A 13 10.26 -19.16 -1.64
N LEU A 14 9.16 -19.84 -1.32
CA LEU A 14 9.10 -21.29 -1.15
C LEU A 14 8.20 -21.90 -2.23
N GLY A 15 8.50 -23.13 -2.62
CA GLY A 15 7.68 -23.88 -3.56
C GLY A 15 8.36 -25.18 -3.99
N PRO A 16 7.59 -26.15 -4.48
CA PRO A 16 8.13 -27.44 -4.87
C PRO A 16 9.00 -27.31 -6.13
N THR A 17 9.91 -28.26 -6.32
CA THR A 17 10.74 -28.34 -7.52
C THR A 17 9.87 -28.36 -8.78
N GLY A 18 10.24 -27.55 -9.77
CA GLY A 18 9.50 -27.45 -11.02
C GLY A 18 8.27 -26.53 -10.97
N ALA A 19 7.90 -25.93 -9.84
CA ALA A 19 6.80 -24.97 -9.76
C ALA A 19 7.14 -23.58 -10.32
N GLY A 20 8.24 -23.40 -11.07
CA GLY A 20 8.53 -22.12 -11.73
C GLY A 20 9.16 -21.03 -10.86
N LYS A 21 9.67 -21.36 -9.66
CA LYS A 21 10.31 -20.41 -8.72
C LYS A 21 11.41 -19.54 -9.36
N THR A 22 12.39 -20.16 -10.00
CA THR A 22 13.50 -19.43 -10.65
C THR A 22 13.00 -18.51 -11.77
N ALA A 23 11.97 -18.94 -12.51
CA ALA A 23 11.40 -18.16 -13.59
C ALA A 23 10.63 -16.94 -13.06
N LEU A 24 9.86 -17.11 -11.98
CA LEU A 24 9.19 -16.01 -11.29
C LEU A 24 10.20 -14.98 -10.77
N LEU A 25 11.27 -15.42 -10.11
CA LEU A 25 12.33 -14.55 -9.59
C LEU A 25 13.05 -13.77 -10.70
N ASN A 26 13.34 -14.43 -11.83
CA ASN A 26 13.94 -13.78 -12.99
C ASN A 26 13.01 -12.71 -13.56
N SER A 27 11.72 -13.00 -13.71
CA SER A 27 10.76 -12.02 -14.21
C SER A 27 10.54 -10.85 -13.24
N LEU A 28 10.51 -11.10 -11.93
CA LEU A 28 10.49 -10.05 -10.90
C LEU A 28 11.75 -9.17 -10.99
N SER A 29 12.92 -9.76 -11.23
CA SER A 29 14.17 -9.03 -11.43
C SER A 29 14.14 -8.16 -12.69
N ILE A 30 13.62 -8.70 -13.81
CA ILE A 30 13.46 -7.94 -15.07
C ILE A 30 12.49 -6.78 -14.89
N GLN A 31 11.32 -7.01 -14.27
CA GLN A 31 10.36 -5.97 -13.92
C GLN A 31 11.00 -4.87 -13.06
N ALA A 32 11.76 -5.25 -12.03
CA ALA A 32 12.46 -4.30 -11.17
C ALA A 32 13.52 -3.47 -11.95
N LYS A 33 14.23 -4.07 -12.90
CA LYS A 33 15.19 -3.37 -13.77
C LYS A 33 14.50 -2.41 -14.74
N ASN A 34 13.39 -2.83 -15.35
CA ASN A 34 12.62 -2.01 -16.29
C ASN A 34 12.02 -0.78 -15.60
N ASN A 35 11.60 -0.89 -14.33
CA ASN A 35 11.11 0.24 -13.54
C ASN A 35 12.24 1.21 -13.12
N ASN A 36 13.51 0.77 -13.16
CA ASN A 36 14.68 1.52 -12.69
C ASN A 36 15.69 1.85 -13.80
N SER A 37 15.29 1.89 -15.08
CA SER A 37 16.19 2.01 -16.23
C SER A 37 16.90 3.37 -16.41
N THR A 38 17.24 4.06 -15.32
CA THR A 38 18.19 5.17 -15.26
C THR A 38 19.52 4.83 -14.55
N ALA A 39 19.79 3.58 -14.17
CA ALA A 39 21.08 3.20 -13.56
C ALA A 39 21.64 1.86 -14.11
N GLY A 40 22.94 1.84 -14.44
CA GLY A 40 23.64 0.78 -15.17
C GLY A 40 24.04 -0.50 -14.40
N SER A 41 24.41 -1.51 -15.19
CA SER A 41 24.80 -2.94 -14.98
C SER A 41 25.96 -3.24 -13.99
N ALA A 42 26.21 -4.42 -13.39
CA ALA A 42 25.75 -5.82 -13.48
C ALA A 42 26.12 -6.63 -12.19
N GLY A 43 25.44 -7.77 -11.90
CA GLY A 43 26.10 -8.98 -11.41
C GLY A 43 25.95 -9.51 -9.95
N LEU A 44 24.76 -9.59 -9.33
CA LEU A 44 24.26 -10.64 -8.39
C LEU A 44 22.85 -10.22 -7.88
N LEU A 45 22.06 -11.16 -7.35
CA LEU A 45 20.62 -11.00 -7.00
C LEU A 45 20.32 -9.76 -6.11
N PHE A 46 19.84 -8.66 -6.74
CA PHE A 46 19.42 -7.35 -6.19
C PHE A 46 20.54 -6.54 -5.46
N THR A 47 21.04 -5.35 -5.85
CA THR A 47 20.51 -4.13 -6.52
C THR A 47 21.66 -3.20 -7.02
N PRO A 48 21.39 -2.10 -7.75
CA PRO A 48 21.53 -0.79 -7.08
C PRO A 48 20.43 0.24 -7.44
N SER A 49 19.49 0.45 -6.50
CA SER A 49 18.94 1.77 -6.14
C SER A 49 18.37 1.67 -4.70
N ALA A 50 18.23 2.82 -4.03
CA ALA A 50 18.38 3.02 -2.57
C ALA A 50 17.39 2.34 -1.59
N ASN A 51 16.61 1.32 -1.99
CA ASN A 51 15.85 0.47 -1.07
C ASN A 51 15.94 -0.98 -1.55
N SER A 52 17.01 -1.68 -1.17
CA SER A 52 17.26 -3.06 -1.57
C SER A 52 16.16 -4.00 -1.08
N LYS A 53 15.72 -4.90 -1.97
CA LYS A 53 14.74 -5.96 -1.70
C LYS A 53 15.46 -7.28 -1.91
N ILE A 54 15.44 -8.19 -0.93
CA ILE A 54 16.08 -9.50 -1.06
C ILE A 54 14.98 -10.55 -1.16
N ALA A 55 14.92 -11.24 -2.30
CA ALA A 55 14.16 -12.47 -2.44
C ALA A 55 15.10 -13.65 -2.20
N VAL A 56 14.91 -14.41 -1.12
CA VAL A 56 15.74 -15.59 -0.84
C VAL A 56 15.07 -16.82 -1.44
N ASP A 57 15.75 -17.44 -2.41
CA ASP A 57 15.36 -18.73 -2.96
C ASP A 57 15.87 -19.86 -2.05
N LEU A 58 14.95 -20.61 -1.44
CA LEU A 58 15.30 -21.75 -0.60
C LEU A 58 14.97 -23.06 -1.34
N PRO A 59 15.97 -23.89 -1.69
CA PRO A 59 15.77 -25.17 -2.35
C PRO A 59 15.32 -26.20 -1.31
N VAL A 60 14.09 -26.11 -0.83
CA VAL A 60 13.58 -27.02 0.22
C VAL A 60 12.24 -27.59 -0.23
N GLN A 61 12.12 -28.92 -0.22
CA GLN A 61 10.81 -29.58 -0.36
C GLN A 61 10.03 -29.40 0.95
N PHE A 62 8.72 -29.21 0.89
CA PHE A 62 7.91 -28.94 2.10
C PHE A 62 8.11 -29.98 3.22
N HIS A 63 8.37 -31.24 2.88
CA HIS A 63 8.61 -32.33 3.84
C HIS A 63 10.01 -32.34 4.48
N GLU A 64 11.00 -31.63 3.92
CA GLU A 64 12.35 -31.54 4.50
C GLU A 64 12.50 -30.41 5.52
N ILE A 65 11.42 -29.66 5.82
CA ILE A 65 11.44 -28.55 6.78
C ILE A 65 11.31 -29.06 8.23
N GLU A 66 10.86 -30.30 8.43
CA GLU A 66 10.82 -30.92 9.75
C GLU A 66 12.23 -31.37 10.17
N TYR A 67 12.68 -30.96 11.37
CA TYR A 67 13.87 -31.46 12.08
C TYR A 67 15.26 -30.83 11.83
N SER A 68 15.36 -29.56 11.48
CA SER A 68 16.60 -28.80 11.72
C SER A 68 16.53 -28.10 13.09
N ASP A 69 16.95 -28.79 14.15
CA ASP A 69 16.97 -28.32 15.55
C ASP A 69 18.11 -27.31 15.85
N SER A 70 18.60 -26.60 14.83
CA SER A 70 19.73 -25.69 14.99
C SER A 70 19.25 -24.31 15.44
N THR A 71 19.82 -23.83 16.55
CA THR A 71 19.55 -22.57 17.24
C THR A 71 19.92 -21.29 16.46
N ASN A 72 20.31 -21.42 15.19
CA ASN A 72 20.38 -20.29 14.28
C ASN A 72 18.98 -20.08 13.69
N LEU A 73 18.32 -18.99 14.09
CA LEU A 73 17.04 -18.54 13.53
C LEU A 73 17.11 -18.57 11.99
N ASP A 74 16.54 -19.62 11.39
CA ASP A 74 16.45 -19.84 9.95
C ASP A 74 15.90 -18.54 9.32
N PRO A 75 16.55 -17.97 8.29
CA PRO A 75 16.18 -16.68 7.67
C PRO A 75 14.69 -16.55 7.33
N LYS A 76 14.00 -17.68 7.10
CA LYS A 76 12.54 -17.77 6.93
C LYS A 76 11.72 -17.10 8.04
N TRP A 77 12.24 -17.05 9.26
CA TRP A 77 11.53 -16.52 10.43
C TRP A 77 11.71 -15.01 10.64
N LYS A 78 12.63 -14.39 9.92
CA LYS A 78 12.89 -12.93 9.94
C LYS A 78 12.34 -12.19 8.73
N ALA A 79 11.78 -12.92 7.77
CA ALA A 79 11.19 -12.33 6.58
C ALA A 79 10.08 -11.34 6.93
N ASP A 80 9.92 -10.31 6.09
CA ASP A 80 8.81 -9.36 6.13
C ASP A 80 7.59 -9.88 5.34
N GLY A 81 7.76 -10.93 4.54
CA GLY A 81 6.67 -11.62 3.84
C GLY A 81 7.11 -12.95 3.22
N LEU A 82 6.13 -13.75 2.83
CA LEU A 82 6.34 -15.09 2.28
C LEU A 82 5.61 -15.28 0.96
N ILE A 83 6.28 -15.81 -0.05
CA ILE A 83 5.68 -16.27 -1.31
C ILE A 83 5.68 -17.79 -1.32
N LEU A 84 4.50 -18.37 -1.54
CA LEU A 84 4.30 -19.81 -1.65
C LEU A 84 3.86 -20.14 -3.07
N ILE A 85 4.71 -20.84 -3.81
CA ILE A 85 4.49 -21.10 -5.22
C ILE A 85 3.80 -22.45 -5.41
N LEU A 86 2.70 -22.43 -6.16
CA LEU A 86 1.98 -23.62 -6.62
C LEU A 86 1.95 -23.62 -8.16
N ASP A 87 1.95 -24.82 -8.74
CA ASP A 87 1.82 -25.01 -10.18
C ASP A 87 0.34 -25.12 -10.55
N ALA A 88 -0.21 -24.10 -11.22
CA ALA A 88 -1.63 -24.05 -11.57
C ALA A 88 -2.05 -25.16 -12.54
N SER A 89 -1.10 -25.70 -13.31
CA SER A 89 -1.34 -26.74 -14.31
C SER A 89 -1.44 -28.15 -13.71
N SER A 90 -1.07 -28.31 -12.45
CA SER A 90 -1.19 -29.60 -11.75
C SER A 90 -2.66 -30.04 -11.62
N ASP A 91 -2.87 -31.35 -11.59
CA ASP A 91 -4.17 -31.93 -11.26
C ASP A 91 -4.57 -31.56 -9.81
N VAL A 92 -5.87 -31.67 -9.53
CA VAL A 92 -6.46 -31.23 -8.26
C VAL A 92 -5.92 -32.05 -7.09
N THR A 93 -5.67 -33.36 -7.27
CA THR A 93 -5.16 -34.25 -6.22
C THR A 93 -3.73 -33.88 -5.82
N HIS A 94 -2.85 -33.58 -6.79
CA HIS A 94 -1.51 -33.07 -6.48
C HIS A 94 -1.53 -31.68 -5.86
N LEU A 95 -2.48 -30.81 -6.24
CA LEU A 95 -2.66 -29.50 -5.60
C LEU A 95 -3.11 -29.65 -4.15
N GLU A 96 -4.08 -30.53 -3.88
CA GLU A 96 -4.58 -30.84 -2.54
C GLU A 96 -3.46 -31.35 -1.63
N GLN A 97 -2.66 -32.32 -2.10
CA GLN A 97 -1.51 -32.82 -1.34
C GLN A 97 -0.50 -31.70 -1.04
N ARG A 98 -0.19 -30.85 -2.03
CA ARG A 98 0.74 -29.72 -1.83
C ARG A 98 0.18 -28.67 -0.88
N LEU A 99 -1.12 -28.42 -0.93
CA LEU A 99 -1.81 -27.50 -0.01
C LEU A 99 -1.83 -28.05 1.40
N SER A 100 -2.04 -29.35 1.60
CA SER A 100 -1.93 -29.97 2.93
C SER A 100 -0.56 -29.73 3.55
N ASN A 101 0.51 -30.00 2.81
CA ASN A 101 1.88 -29.78 3.29
C ASN A 101 2.17 -28.30 3.59
N LEU A 102 1.57 -27.42 2.80
CA LEU A 102 1.67 -25.98 2.98
C LEU A 102 0.93 -25.54 4.23
N VAL A 103 -0.25 -26.10 4.49
CA VAL A 103 -1.05 -25.88 5.69
C VAL A 103 -0.27 -26.27 6.95
N ASP A 104 0.40 -27.43 6.94
CA ASP A 104 1.24 -27.86 8.08
C ASP A 104 2.39 -26.87 8.35
N LEU A 105 3.02 -26.39 7.27
CA LEU A 105 4.05 -25.34 7.34
C LEU A 105 3.48 -24.03 7.91
N LEU A 106 2.29 -23.62 7.47
CA LEU A 106 1.63 -22.40 7.95
C LEU A 106 1.20 -22.51 9.41
N GLY A 107 0.71 -23.69 9.84
CA GLY A 107 0.39 -23.96 11.24
C GLY A 107 1.63 -23.87 12.12
N THR A 108 2.75 -24.45 11.68
CA THR A 108 4.05 -24.30 12.36
C THR A 108 4.51 -22.84 12.39
N LEU A 109 4.28 -22.10 11.30
CA LEU A 109 4.63 -20.70 11.20
C LEU A 109 3.82 -19.84 12.17
N GLN A 110 2.51 -20.02 12.19
CA GLN A 110 1.59 -19.33 13.08
C GLN A 110 1.90 -19.64 14.55
N SER A 111 2.10 -20.92 14.92
CA SER A 111 2.44 -21.32 16.28
C SER A 111 3.73 -20.65 16.78
N ARG A 112 4.80 -20.65 15.98
CA ARG A 112 6.04 -19.96 16.36
C ARG A 112 5.88 -18.45 16.50
N ARG A 113 5.06 -17.82 15.64
CA ARG A 113 4.79 -16.38 15.73
C ARG A 113 3.92 -16.02 16.93
N GLN A 114 3.01 -16.91 17.31
CA GLN A 114 2.25 -16.82 18.56
C GLN A 114 3.17 -16.88 19.78
N ASP A 115 4.10 -17.82 19.81
CA ASP A 115 5.10 -17.96 20.88
C ASP A 115 5.99 -16.72 21.02
N GLN A 116 6.24 -16.02 19.90
CA GLN A 116 7.01 -14.77 19.87
C GLN A 116 6.16 -13.52 20.13
N PHE A 117 4.86 -13.66 20.37
CA PHE A 117 3.91 -12.55 20.56
C PHE A 117 3.98 -11.51 19.43
N LEU A 118 4.21 -11.95 18.19
CA LEU A 118 4.26 -11.05 17.05
C LEU A 118 2.86 -10.57 16.69
N VAL A 119 2.68 -9.25 16.65
CA VAL A 119 1.41 -8.60 16.31
C VAL A 119 1.35 -8.33 14.80
N GLY A 120 0.17 -8.48 14.21
CA GLY A 120 -0.10 -8.13 12.82
C GLY A 120 -0.06 -9.34 11.88
N GLY A 121 -0.93 -9.29 10.87
CA GLY A 121 -1.09 -10.36 9.88
C GLY A 121 0.15 -10.50 9.01
N PHE A 122 0.91 -11.57 9.18
CA PHE A 122 2.09 -11.83 8.37
C PHE A 122 1.70 -12.07 6.90
N PRO A 123 2.22 -11.29 5.94
CA PRO A 123 1.75 -11.38 4.57
C PRO A 123 2.29 -12.62 3.87
N ILE A 124 1.36 -13.39 3.31
CA ILE A 124 1.62 -14.63 2.58
C ILE A 124 0.93 -14.55 1.22
N GLY A 125 1.72 -14.56 0.15
CA GLY A 125 1.22 -14.66 -1.22
C GLY A 125 1.29 -16.10 -1.73
N ILE A 126 0.15 -16.77 -1.90
CA ILE A 126 0.06 -18.03 -2.64
C ILE A 126 0.03 -17.71 -4.13
N VAL A 127 1.11 -18.01 -4.85
CA VAL A 127 1.27 -17.69 -6.27
C VAL A 127 1.04 -18.93 -7.11
N LEU A 128 -0.06 -18.92 -7.86
CA LEU A 128 -0.36 -19.90 -8.90
C LEU A 128 0.47 -19.54 -10.14
N THR A 129 1.49 -20.34 -10.42
CA THR A 129 2.39 -20.18 -11.58
C THR A 129 1.94 -21.06 -12.74
N LYS A 130 2.57 -20.86 -13.91
CA LYS A 130 2.28 -21.61 -15.15
C LYS A 130 0.82 -21.49 -15.59
N CYS A 131 0.19 -20.35 -15.31
CA CYS A 131 -1.18 -20.10 -15.75
C CYS A 131 -1.33 -20.14 -17.28
N ASP A 132 -0.26 -19.93 -18.03
CA ASP A 132 -0.20 -20.09 -19.49
C ASP A 132 -0.51 -21.52 -19.94
N LEU A 133 -0.16 -22.54 -19.14
CA LEU A 133 -0.46 -23.94 -19.44
C LEU A 133 -1.93 -24.32 -19.21
N LEU A 134 -2.75 -23.40 -18.66
CA LEU A 134 -4.20 -23.61 -18.56
C LEU A 134 -4.91 -23.31 -19.88
N ALA A 135 -4.27 -22.57 -20.80
CA ALA A 135 -4.85 -22.25 -22.09
C ALA A 135 -4.84 -23.46 -23.02
N ASP A 136 -5.91 -23.61 -23.80
CA ASP A 136 -5.93 -24.50 -24.96
C ASP A 136 -5.65 -23.66 -26.23
N THR A 137 -5.12 -24.29 -27.26
CA THR A 137 -4.77 -23.68 -28.56
C THR A 137 -5.93 -22.97 -29.26
N LEU A 138 -7.17 -23.36 -28.95
CA LEU A 138 -8.40 -22.77 -29.52
C LEU A 138 -9.12 -21.83 -28.54
N MET A 139 -8.56 -21.62 -27.34
CA MET A 139 -9.19 -20.85 -26.27
C MET A 139 -9.08 -19.35 -26.56
N SER A 140 -10.17 -18.61 -26.27
CA SER A 140 -10.15 -17.15 -26.22
C SER A 140 -9.52 -16.64 -24.93
N TYR A 141 -9.08 -15.38 -24.91
CA TYR A 141 -8.48 -14.74 -23.74
C TYR A 141 -9.44 -14.72 -22.55
N SER A 142 -10.74 -14.49 -22.79
CA SER A 142 -11.76 -14.47 -21.74
C SER A 142 -11.98 -15.85 -21.10
N GLU A 143 -12.01 -16.91 -21.90
CA GLU A 143 -12.12 -18.29 -21.41
C GLU A 143 -10.89 -18.69 -20.59
N TRP A 144 -9.69 -18.29 -21.04
CA TRP A 144 -8.45 -18.51 -20.30
C TRP A 144 -8.45 -17.80 -18.94
N MET A 145 -8.84 -16.52 -18.91
CA MET A 145 -9.00 -15.74 -17.68
C MET A 145 -10.03 -16.37 -16.73
N GLN A 146 -11.17 -16.83 -17.26
CA GLN A 146 -12.17 -17.54 -16.46
C GLN A 146 -11.61 -18.84 -15.87
N ARG A 147 -10.80 -19.58 -16.62
CA ARG A 147 -10.16 -20.82 -16.13
C ARG A 147 -9.13 -20.53 -15.03
N ILE A 148 -8.41 -19.41 -15.11
CA ILE A 148 -7.53 -18.93 -14.03
C ILE A 148 -8.35 -18.63 -12.77
N GLU A 149 -9.45 -17.88 -12.88
CA GLU A 149 -10.29 -17.54 -11.73
C GLU A 149 -10.93 -18.78 -11.09
N ASN A 150 -11.44 -19.71 -11.91
CA ASN A 150 -11.95 -21.00 -11.39
C ASN A 150 -10.87 -21.79 -10.65
N ARG A 151 -9.62 -21.76 -11.14
CA ARG A 151 -8.49 -22.42 -10.47
C ARG A 151 -8.15 -21.73 -9.15
N LYS A 152 -8.19 -20.39 -9.11
CA LYS A 152 -8.00 -19.58 -7.90
C LYS A 152 -9.08 -19.88 -6.86
N GLU A 153 -10.33 -19.99 -7.27
CA GLU A 153 -11.44 -20.37 -6.40
C GLU A 153 -11.30 -21.81 -5.87
N THR A 154 -10.86 -22.75 -6.72
CA THR A 154 -10.58 -24.14 -6.30
C THR A 154 -9.50 -24.19 -5.22
N VAL A 155 -8.38 -23.48 -5.43
CA VAL A 155 -7.30 -23.40 -4.44
C VAL A 155 -7.77 -22.72 -3.16
N ARG A 156 -8.56 -21.66 -3.25
CA ARG A 156 -9.15 -21.00 -2.07
C ARG A 156 -10.02 -21.96 -1.28
N LYS A 157 -10.92 -22.68 -1.95
CA LYS A 157 -11.79 -23.67 -1.32
C LYS A 157 -10.99 -24.78 -0.63
N LEU A 158 -10.00 -25.36 -1.32
CA LEU A 158 -9.13 -26.39 -0.73
C LEU A 158 -8.32 -25.84 0.46
N PHE A 159 -7.89 -24.58 0.39
CA PHE A 159 -7.20 -23.93 1.48
C PHE A 159 -8.13 -23.73 2.68
N ASP A 160 -9.35 -23.21 2.47
CA ASP A 160 -10.33 -22.97 3.53
C ASP A 160 -10.83 -24.28 4.17
N GLU A 161 -10.94 -25.36 3.39
CA GLU A 161 -11.34 -26.70 3.89
C GLU A 161 -10.26 -27.35 4.77
N ASN A 162 -8.99 -27.19 4.41
CA ASN A 162 -7.86 -27.78 5.16
C ASN A 162 -7.31 -26.85 6.25
N TYR A 163 -7.52 -25.54 6.11
CA TYR A 163 -7.06 -24.52 7.03
C TYR A 163 -8.25 -23.72 7.52
N SER A 164 -8.84 -24.16 8.64
CA SER A 164 -9.69 -23.28 9.41
C SER A 164 -8.78 -22.18 9.96
N LEU A 165 -8.69 -21.05 9.26
CA LEU A 165 -8.21 -19.82 9.85
C LEU A 165 -9.07 -19.60 11.09
N ALA A 166 -8.52 -19.89 12.25
CA ALA A 166 -8.90 -19.21 13.48
C ALA A 166 -8.54 -17.75 13.20
N ASP A 167 -9.40 -17.06 12.46
CA ASP A 167 -9.34 -15.66 12.14
C ASP A 167 -9.62 -14.95 13.46
N ASP A 168 -8.69 -15.04 14.41
CA ASP A 168 -8.91 -14.65 15.81
C ASP A 168 -8.32 -13.26 16.06
N GLY A 169 -7.71 -12.63 15.05
CA GLY A 169 -7.02 -11.35 15.20
C GLY A 169 -5.92 -11.37 16.28
N GLY A 170 -5.57 -12.57 16.76
CA GLY A 170 -4.60 -12.81 17.82
C GLY A 170 -3.17 -12.65 17.34
N PHE A 171 -2.23 -12.81 18.27
CA PHE A 171 -0.82 -12.88 17.95
C PHE A 171 -0.56 -13.95 16.87
N GLY A 172 0.40 -13.67 15.98
CA GLY A 172 0.82 -14.59 14.94
C GLY A 172 -0.16 -14.82 13.79
N SER A 173 -1.20 -13.99 13.62
CA SER A 173 -2.12 -14.12 12.48
C SER A 173 -1.38 -14.05 11.13
N LEU A 174 -1.92 -14.75 10.13
CA LEU A 174 -1.39 -14.82 8.78
C LEU A 174 -2.39 -14.16 7.83
N CYS A 175 -1.91 -13.29 6.93
CA CYS A 175 -2.71 -12.65 5.89
C CYS A 175 -2.40 -13.34 4.56
N VAL A 176 -3.30 -14.21 4.10
CA VAL A 176 -3.08 -15.04 2.91
C VAL A 176 -3.82 -14.46 1.71
N GLU A 177 -3.08 -14.13 0.65
CA GLU A 177 -3.63 -13.69 -0.63
C GLU A 177 -3.21 -14.63 -1.76
N ILE A 178 -4.10 -14.85 -2.74
CA ILE A 178 -3.83 -15.74 -3.88
C ILE A 178 -3.62 -14.90 -5.15
N TYR A 179 -2.45 -15.06 -5.76
CA TYR A 179 -2.04 -14.41 -7.01
C TYR A 179 -1.90 -15.43 -8.13
N THR A 180 -2.01 -14.96 -9.38
CA THR A 180 -1.89 -15.78 -10.59
C THR A 180 -0.82 -15.19 -11.49
N THR A 181 0.10 -16.02 -11.97
CA THR A 181 1.25 -15.57 -12.76
C THR A 181 1.62 -16.55 -13.88
N SER A 182 2.14 -16.03 -14.97
CA SER A 182 2.83 -16.81 -15.99
C SER A 182 4.02 -16.04 -16.55
N THR A 183 5.02 -16.75 -17.06
CA THR A 183 6.19 -16.14 -17.69
C THR A 183 5.89 -15.67 -19.12
N HIS A 184 4.86 -16.23 -19.74
CA HIS A 184 4.40 -15.89 -21.08
C HIS A 184 2.89 -15.70 -21.09
N LEU A 185 2.40 -14.85 -21.99
CA LEU A 185 0.99 -14.84 -22.36
C LEU A 185 0.73 -16.02 -23.33
N PRO A 186 -0.27 -16.88 -23.09
CA PRO A 186 -0.55 -17.99 -23.99
C PRO A 186 -1.05 -17.51 -25.36
N ASP A 187 -0.88 -18.37 -26.37
CA ASP A 187 -1.38 -18.12 -27.73
C ASP A 187 -2.90 -18.36 -27.74
N VAL A 188 -3.67 -17.27 -27.60
CA VAL A 188 -5.15 -17.28 -27.56
C VAL A 188 -5.72 -16.64 -28.84
N THR A 189 -6.86 -17.15 -29.30
CA THR A 189 -7.37 -16.90 -30.67
C THR A 189 -7.75 -15.44 -30.97
N ASP A 190 -8.02 -14.64 -29.94
CA ASP A 190 -8.59 -13.29 -30.00
C ASP A 190 -7.59 -12.17 -29.66
N LYS A 191 -6.35 -12.50 -29.26
CA LYS A 191 -5.29 -11.52 -29.04
C LYS A 191 -4.12 -11.73 -29.99
N VAL A 192 -3.70 -10.64 -30.64
CA VAL A 192 -2.44 -10.61 -31.38
C VAL A 192 -1.30 -10.92 -30.40
N LYS A 193 -0.50 -11.93 -30.73
CA LYS A 193 0.69 -12.37 -29.98
C LYS A 193 1.54 -11.18 -29.54
N GLN A 194 1.34 -10.75 -28.29
CA GLN A 194 2.19 -9.74 -27.66
C GLN A 194 3.48 -10.44 -27.23
N ARG A 195 4.60 -9.76 -27.48
CA ARG A 195 5.95 -10.29 -27.33
C ARG A 195 6.21 -10.62 -25.85
N ASP A 196 6.39 -11.90 -25.52
CA ASP A 196 6.86 -12.46 -24.22
C ASP A 196 6.60 -11.60 -22.97
N GLU A 197 5.38 -11.06 -22.82
CA GLU A 197 5.03 -10.25 -21.65
C GLU A 197 4.53 -11.19 -20.55
N PRO A 198 5.14 -11.16 -19.34
CA PRO A 198 4.67 -11.98 -18.24
C PRO A 198 3.32 -11.50 -17.72
N PHE A 199 2.44 -12.44 -17.38
CA PHE A 199 1.13 -12.14 -16.81
C PHE A 199 1.19 -12.11 -15.27
N GLY A 200 0.54 -11.13 -14.65
CA GLY A 200 0.30 -11.07 -13.19
C GLY A 200 1.52 -10.79 -12.29
N ILE A 201 2.74 -10.77 -12.84
CA ILE A 201 3.98 -10.57 -12.06
C ILE A 201 4.07 -9.15 -11.48
N ARG A 202 3.58 -8.15 -12.21
CA ARG A 202 3.57 -6.76 -11.75
C ARG A 202 2.62 -6.54 -10.55
N PRO A 203 1.33 -6.91 -10.62
CA PRO A 203 0.44 -6.86 -9.46
C PRO A 203 1.00 -7.61 -8.25
N LEU A 204 1.50 -8.84 -8.44
CA LEU A 204 2.15 -9.61 -7.36
C LEU A 204 3.26 -8.81 -6.68
N ALA A 205 4.15 -8.20 -7.45
CA ALA A 205 5.23 -7.40 -6.88
C ALA A 205 4.66 -6.21 -6.09
N GLN A 206 3.74 -5.45 -6.67
CA GLN A 206 3.21 -4.24 -6.04
C GLN A 206 2.51 -4.57 -4.72
N ASP A 207 1.52 -5.46 -4.75
CA ASP A 207 0.66 -5.77 -3.60
C ASP A 207 1.46 -6.43 -2.47
N LEU A 208 2.31 -7.41 -2.79
CA LEU A 208 3.08 -8.12 -1.77
C LEU A 208 4.16 -7.23 -1.12
N PHE A 209 4.91 -6.45 -1.90
CA PHE A 209 5.92 -5.56 -1.32
C PHE A 209 5.29 -4.44 -0.49
N GLU A 210 4.13 -3.93 -0.91
CA GLU A 210 3.37 -2.95 -0.14
C GLU A 210 2.86 -3.56 1.17
N THR A 211 2.29 -4.77 1.13
CA THR A 211 1.78 -5.45 2.33
C THR A 211 2.91 -5.84 3.28
N ALA A 212 4.05 -6.32 2.79
CA ALA A 212 5.25 -6.61 3.59
C ALA A 212 5.82 -5.34 4.25
N TYR A 213 5.83 -4.22 3.53
CA TYR A 213 6.25 -2.94 4.08
C TYR A 213 5.33 -2.51 5.23
N PHE A 214 4.01 -2.55 5.03
CA PHE A 214 3.04 -2.20 6.07
C PHE A 214 3.13 -3.13 7.28
N HIS A 215 3.29 -4.44 7.06
CA HIS A 215 3.47 -5.41 8.14
C HIS A 215 4.68 -5.07 9.01
N ARG A 216 5.83 -4.78 8.40
CA ARG A 216 7.05 -4.37 9.13
C ARG A 216 6.83 -3.10 9.93
N GLU A 217 6.15 -2.11 9.36
CA GLU A 217 5.84 -0.87 10.05
C GLU A 217 4.91 -1.11 11.25
N GLU A 218 3.87 -1.93 11.09
CA GLU A 218 2.96 -2.30 12.17
C GLU A 218 3.63 -3.11 13.29
N ALA A 219 4.49 -4.08 12.93
CA ALA A 219 5.27 -4.86 13.88
C ALA A 219 6.18 -3.94 14.71
N SER A 220 6.86 -2.98 14.07
CA SER A 220 7.71 -2.01 14.77
C SER A 220 6.94 -1.14 15.77
N ARG A 221 5.74 -0.67 15.37
CA ARG A 221 4.87 0.15 16.22
C ARG A 221 4.27 -0.65 17.38
N SER A 222 3.91 -1.90 17.13
CA SER A 222 3.30 -2.78 18.14
C SER A 222 4.30 -3.19 19.21
N ASN A 223 5.54 -3.51 18.81
CA ASN A 223 6.62 -3.80 19.76
C ASN A 223 6.88 -2.62 20.71
N LEU A 224 6.83 -1.38 20.20
CA LEU A 224 6.94 -0.18 21.03
C LEU A 224 5.76 0.00 22.01
N ARG A 225 4.54 -0.40 21.62
CA ARG A 225 3.35 -0.35 22.50
C ARG A 225 3.39 -1.43 23.57
N LEU A 226 3.77 -2.65 23.21
CA LEU A 226 3.91 -3.77 24.15
C LEU A 226 4.98 -3.47 25.20
N ALA A 227 6.15 -2.96 24.78
CA ALA A 227 7.21 -2.55 25.71
C ALA A 227 6.73 -1.50 26.72
N ARG A 228 5.88 -0.55 26.29
CA ARG A 228 5.27 0.45 27.19
C ARG A 228 4.24 -0.15 28.14
N ALA A 229 3.39 -1.07 27.67
CA ALA A 229 2.34 -1.68 28.47
C ALA A 229 2.88 -2.64 29.54
N VAL A 230 3.94 -3.40 29.23
CA VAL A 230 4.64 -4.27 30.20
C VAL A 230 5.28 -3.41 31.29
N PHE A 231 5.87 -2.26 30.92
CA PHE A 231 6.46 -1.34 31.89
C PHE A 231 5.41 -0.74 32.85
N THR A 232 4.23 -0.35 32.35
CA THR A 232 3.17 0.23 33.22
C THR A 232 2.50 -0.78 34.13
N SER A 233 2.28 -2.01 33.67
CA SER A 233 1.67 -3.07 34.46
C SER A 233 2.57 -3.56 35.60
N ALA A 234 3.89 -3.64 35.37
CA ALA A 234 4.86 -3.96 36.43
C ALA A 234 4.84 -2.93 37.58
N VAL A 235 4.69 -1.63 37.26
CA VAL A 235 4.59 -0.55 38.27
C VAL A 235 3.29 -0.63 39.06
N ALA A 236 2.16 -0.95 38.40
CA ALA A 236 0.87 -1.07 39.07
C ALA A 236 0.81 -2.27 40.03
N LEU A 237 1.40 -3.41 39.67
CA LEU A 237 1.44 -4.60 40.53
C LEU A 237 2.27 -4.37 41.80
N ALA A 238 3.38 -3.61 41.69
CA ALA A 238 4.20 -3.23 42.83
C ALA A 238 3.44 -2.34 43.84
N LEU A 239 2.56 -1.46 43.37
CA LEU A 239 1.73 -0.60 44.22
C LEU A 239 0.58 -1.35 44.91
N LEU A 240 0.00 -2.37 44.26
CA LEU A 240 -1.11 -3.15 44.81
C LEU A 240 -0.66 -4.07 45.94
N LEU A 241 0.55 -4.65 45.85
CA LEU A 241 1.14 -5.46 46.92
C LEU A 241 1.44 -4.67 48.20
N LEU A 242 1.61 -3.35 48.11
CA LEU A 242 1.76 -2.45 49.25
C LEU A 242 0.44 -2.17 49.98
N GLY A 243 -0.72 -2.29 49.31
CA GLY A 243 -2.02 -1.94 49.88
C GLY A 243 -2.70 -3.05 50.69
N VAL A 244 -2.39 -4.32 50.42
CA VAL A 244 -3.05 -5.48 51.05
C VAL A 244 -2.61 -5.71 52.52
N GLY A 245 -1.49 -5.13 52.95
CA GLY A 245 -0.96 -5.29 54.31
C GLY A 245 -1.74 -4.57 55.43
N VAL A 246 -2.71 -3.71 55.11
CA VAL A 246 -3.31 -2.76 56.09
C VAL A 246 -4.69 -3.19 56.62
N LEU A 247 -5.36 -4.19 56.02
CA LEU A 247 -6.81 -4.40 56.24
C LEU A 247 -7.22 -5.56 57.17
N VAL A 248 -6.30 -6.25 57.87
CA VAL A 248 -6.62 -7.49 58.62
C VAL A 248 -6.87 -7.27 60.13
N VAL A 249 -6.84 -6.04 60.66
CA VAL A 249 -6.97 -5.79 62.11
C VAL A 249 -8.23 -4.98 62.40
N THR A 250 -9.36 -5.66 62.69
CA THR A 250 -10.36 -5.32 63.74
C THR A 250 -11.72 -5.96 63.43
N GLN A 251 -12.20 -6.87 64.28
CA GLN A 251 -13.63 -7.03 64.63
C GLN A 251 -13.79 -8.00 65.82
N THR A 252 -14.54 -7.58 66.84
CA THR A 252 -14.92 -8.36 68.04
C THR A 252 -16.44 -8.35 68.20
N SER A 253 -17.02 -9.51 68.53
CA SER A 253 -18.47 -9.79 68.57
C SER A 253 -19.10 -9.61 69.95
N ASP A 254 -20.42 -9.39 69.96
CA ASP A 254 -21.23 -9.07 71.14
C ASP A 254 -22.45 -9.99 71.29
N VAL A 255 -22.82 -10.23 72.56
CA VAL A 255 -24.07 -10.69 73.21
C VAL A 255 -24.93 -11.84 72.62
N GLN A 256 -25.09 -12.90 73.41
CA GLN A 256 -25.99 -14.05 73.21
C GLN A 256 -27.46 -13.72 73.60
N LEU A 257 -28.34 -13.65 72.60
CA LEU A 257 -29.81 -13.76 72.75
C LEU A 257 -30.24 -15.24 72.63
N ALA A 258 -31.35 -15.61 73.29
CA ALA A 258 -31.97 -16.93 73.20
C ALA A 258 -32.35 -17.28 71.74
N LEU A 259 -32.00 -18.49 71.29
CA LEU A 259 -32.02 -18.89 69.87
C LEU A 259 -33.39 -18.76 69.23
N GLU A 260 -34.46 -19.15 69.92
CA GLU A 260 -35.82 -19.16 69.37
C GLU A 260 -36.31 -17.76 68.97
N ALA A 261 -36.04 -16.76 69.81
CA ALA A 261 -36.38 -15.36 69.53
C ALA A 261 -35.56 -14.79 68.36
N LYS A 262 -34.34 -15.29 68.12
CA LYS A 262 -33.54 -14.90 66.95
C LYS A 262 -34.14 -15.44 65.65
N VAL A 263 -34.63 -16.68 65.66
CA VAL A 263 -35.30 -17.29 64.48
C VAL A 263 -36.59 -16.56 64.15
N ASP A 264 -37.44 -16.29 65.16
CA ASP A 264 -38.69 -15.56 64.95
C ASP A 264 -38.44 -14.11 64.51
N GLY A 265 -37.40 -13.48 65.07
CA GLY A 265 -36.95 -12.16 64.65
C GLY A 265 -36.38 -12.13 63.23
N PHE A 266 -35.71 -13.20 62.78
CA PHE A 266 -35.26 -13.34 61.39
C PHE A 266 -36.47 -13.44 60.45
N GLN A 267 -37.39 -14.35 60.74
CA GLN A 267 -38.59 -14.59 59.92
C GLN A 267 -39.50 -13.35 59.83
N ALA A 268 -39.67 -12.61 60.92
CA ALA A 268 -40.48 -11.39 60.93
C ALA A 268 -39.87 -10.23 60.12
N ARG A 269 -38.54 -10.21 59.98
CA ARG A 269 -37.81 -9.20 59.16
C ARG A 269 -37.71 -9.60 57.70
N GLU A 270 -37.98 -10.85 57.38
CA GLU A 270 -37.88 -11.35 56.02
C GLU A 270 -39.09 -10.90 55.19
N GLY A 271 -38.83 -10.43 53.98
CA GLY A 271 -39.90 -10.03 53.07
C GLY A 271 -40.72 -11.23 52.61
N GLN A 272 -42.02 -11.05 52.44
CA GLN A 272 -42.94 -12.15 52.07
C GLN A 272 -42.70 -12.73 50.66
N THR A 273 -41.99 -12.02 49.79
CA THR A 273 -41.73 -12.42 48.39
C THR A 273 -40.27 -12.81 48.18
N ALA A 274 -40.00 -13.71 47.22
CA ALA A 274 -38.64 -14.06 46.83
C ALA A 274 -37.81 -12.83 46.42
N SER A 275 -38.43 -11.92 45.68
CA SER A 275 -37.80 -10.67 45.26
C SER A 275 -37.38 -9.80 46.45
N SER A 276 -38.20 -9.68 47.50
CA SER A 276 -37.86 -8.86 48.67
C SER A 276 -36.89 -9.57 49.63
N ARG A 277 -37.01 -10.88 49.81
CA ARG A 277 -36.09 -11.64 50.67
C ARG A 277 -34.69 -11.78 50.06
N LEU A 278 -34.60 -11.96 48.73
CA LEU A 278 -33.34 -12.13 48.00
C LEU A 278 -32.76 -10.82 47.42
N ALA A 279 -33.41 -9.67 47.61
CA ALA A 279 -32.88 -8.39 47.13
C ALA A 279 -31.66 -7.89 47.93
N GLY A 280 -30.73 -7.26 47.23
CA GLY A 280 -29.74 -6.33 47.79
C GLY A 280 -28.43 -6.94 48.31
N ALA A 281 -27.56 -6.04 48.79
CA ALA A 281 -26.22 -6.36 49.27
C ALA A 281 -26.17 -7.17 50.60
N GLN A 282 -27.33 -7.41 51.23
CA GLN A 282 -27.42 -8.09 52.53
C GLN A 282 -27.48 -9.62 52.44
N LEU A 283 -27.51 -10.22 51.25
CA LEU A 283 -27.55 -11.68 51.07
C LEU A 283 -26.44 -12.41 51.85
N SER A 284 -25.21 -11.89 51.81
CA SER A 284 -24.07 -12.48 52.52
C SER A 284 -24.27 -12.44 54.04
N LYS A 285 -24.85 -11.35 54.55
CA LYS A 285 -25.18 -11.17 55.97
C LYS A 285 -26.32 -12.09 56.39
N LYS A 286 -27.38 -12.20 55.57
CA LYS A 286 -28.49 -13.14 55.82
C LYS A 286 -27.99 -14.58 55.84
N ARG A 287 -27.08 -14.94 54.92
CA ARG A 287 -26.43 -16.26 54.92
C ARG A 287 -25.64 -16.51 56.21
N SER A 288 -24.83 -15.54 56.66
CA SER A 288 -24.06 -15.70 57.91
C SER A 288 -24.98 -15.80 59.12
N GLU A 289 -26.03 -14.97 59.20
CA GLU A 289 -27.04 -15.04 60.26
C GLU A 289 -27.72 -16.42 60.29
N LEU A 290 -28.12 -16.99 59.15
CA LEU A 290 -28.71 -18.34 59.09
C LEU A 290 -27.71 -19.46 59.43
N LEU A 291 -26.44 -19.32 59.05
CA LEU A 291 -25.38 -20.27 59.42
C LEU A 291 -25.11 -20.21 60.93
N GLU A 292 -25.09 -19.03 61.53
CA GLU A 292 -25.00 -18.85 62.98
C GLU A 292 -26.18 -19.52 63.69
N LEU A 293 -27.41 -19.32 63.20
CA LEU A 293 -28.61 -19.97 63.75
C LEU A 293 -28.54 -21.51 63.63
N ARG A 294 -28.03 -22.03 62.50
CA ARG A 294 -27.87 -23.48 62.26
C ARG A 294 -26.79 -24.12 63.13
N ASN A 295 -25.70 -23.40 63.38
CA ASN A 295 -24.55 -23.89 64.15
C ASN A 295 -24.68 -23.63 65.67
N ASP A 296 -25.76 -22.98 66.10
CA ASP A 296 -26.03 -22.75 67.51
C ASP A 296 -26.25 -24.09 68.25
N PRO A 297 -25.64 -24.33 69.43
CA PRO A 297 -25.78 -25.58 70.17
C PRO A 297 -27.23 -25.96 70.51
N GLU A 298 -28.14 -24.99 70.59
CA GLU A 298 -29.56 -25.21 70.88
C GLU A 298 -30.40 -25.51 69.62
N PHE A 299 -29.80 -25.54 68.42
CA PHE A 299 -30.54 -25.71 67.16
C PHE A 299 -31.36 -27.00 67.12
N GLU A 300 -30.83 -28.12 67.63
CA GLU A 300 -31.54 -29.40 67.69
C GLU A 300 -32.76 -29.37 68.63
N GLN A 301 -32.82 -28.42 69.56
CA GLN A 301 -33.94 -28.22 70.48
C GLN A 301 -35.07 -27.38 69.88
N LEU A 302 -34.84 -26.70 68.75
CA LEU A 302 -35.88 -25.95 68.05
C LEU A 302 -36.98 -26.88 67.51
N ALA A 303 -38.20 -26.35 67.37
CA ALA A 303 -39.27 -27.06 66.68
C ALA A 303 -38.87 -27.46 65.25
N ARG A 304 -39.26 -28.67 64.81
CA ARG A 304 -38.91 -29.20 63.47
C ARG A 304 -39.27 -28.25 62.32
N ASP A 305 -40.38 -27.52 62.45
CA ASP A 305 -40.80 -26.54 61.44
C ASP A 305 -39.80 -25.38 61.31
N LYS A 306 -39.24 -24.90 62.43
CA LYS A 306 -38.19 -23.87 62.46
C LYS A 306 -36.86 -24.40 61.91
N GLN A 307 -36.49 -25.64 62.26
CA GLN A 307 -35.31 -26.30 61.68
C GLN A 307 -35.42 -26.43 60.15
N ASN A 308 -36.57 -26.90 59.66
CA ASN A 308 -36.86 -27.04 58.23
C ASN A 308 -36.89 -25.68 57.52
N TYR A 309 -37.44 -24.65 58.16
CA TYR A 309 -37.45 -23.28 57.64
C TYR A 309 -36.03 -22.75 57.43
N ILE A 310 -35.15 -22.88 58.42
CA ILE A 310 -33.75 -22.45 58.35
C ILE A 310 -33.00 -23.25 57.28
N ALA A 311 -33.14 -24.59 57.27
CA ALA A 311 -32.48 -25.44 56.27
C ALA A 311 -32.91 -25.07 54.84
N LYS A 312 -34.20 -24.89 54.60
CA LYS A 312 -34.76 -24.52 53.28
C LYS A 312 -34.34 -23.12 52.84
N HIS A 313 -34.33 -22.13 53.75
CA HIS A 313 -33.90 -20.76 53.41
C HIS A 313 -32.39 -20.68 53.17
N LEU A 314 -31.60 -21.45 53.91
CA LEU A 314 -30.16 -21.53 53.67
C LEU A 314 -29.88 -22.15 52.30
N GLU A 315 -30.57 -23.23 51.94
CA GLU A 315 -30.51 -23.82 50.59
C GLU A 315 -30.93 -22.82 49.51
N GLU A 316 -32.03 -22.07 49.73
CA GLU A 316 -32.50 -21.04 48.79
C GLU A 316 -31.44 -19.93 48.58
N ILE A 317 -30.92 -19.37 49.67
CA ILE A 317 -29.93 -18.28 49.61
C ILE A 317 -28.63 -18.76 48.97
N GLU A 318 -28.16 -19.97 49.30
CA GLU A 318 -26.96 -20.53 48.68
C GLU A 318 -27.14 -20.76 47.18
N ALA A 319 -28.27 -21.35 46.78
CA ALA A 319 -28.58 -21.54 45.37
C ALA A 319 -28.73 -20.19 44.63
N TYR A 320 -29.32 -19.17 45.25
CA TYR A 320 -29.48 -17.85 44.65
C TYR A 320 -28.13 -17.11 44.53
N ILE A 321 -27.26 -17.20 45.54
CA ILE A 321 -25.90 -16.63 45.48
C ILE A 321 -25.13 -17.31 44.35
N GLN A 322 -25.18 -18.64 44.25
CA GLN A 322 -24.52 -19.38 43.16
C GLN A 322 -25.04 -18.93 41.80
N LEU A 323 -26.37 -18.85 41.61
CA LEU A 323 -26.98 -18.38 40.36
C LEU A 323 -26.55 -16.94 40.00
N ARG A 324 -26.55 -16.04 41.00
CA ARG A 324 -26.14 -14.65 40.83
C ARG A 324 -24.67 -14.55 40.43
N ASP A 325 -23.81 -15.30 41.11
CA ASP A 325 -22.37 -15.28 40.89
C ASP A 325 -22.03 -15.92 39.53
N ASP A 326 -22.74 -16.98 39.13
CA ASP A 326 -22.63 -17.58 37.80
C ASP A 326 -23.10 -16.61 36.71
N LEU A 327 -24.23 -15.92 36.90
CA LEU A 327 -24.67 -14.87 35.96
C LEU A 327 -23.67 -13.70 35.89
N ALA A 328 -23.08 -13.30 37.02
CA ALA A 328 -22.10 -12.21 37.09
C ALA A 328 -20.76 -12.56 36.41
N ARG A 329 -20.42 -13.85 36.30
CA ARG A 329 -19.27 -14.34 35.52
C ARG A 329 -19.52 -14.27 34.01
N LEU A 330 -20.78 -14.32 33.58
CA LEU A 330 -21.14 -14.17 32.17
C LEU A 330 -21.02 -12.71 31.73
N SER A 331 -20.48 -12.51 30.53
CA SER A 331 -20.41 -11.19 29.91
C SER A 331 -21.81 -10.66 29.59
N GLN A 332 -22.05 -9.36 29.79
CA GLN A 332 -23.29 -8.74 29.33
C GLN A 332 -23.37 -8.79 27.79
N PRO A 333 -24.55 -8.99 27.18
CA PRO A 333 -24.68 -9.03 25.72
C PRO A 333 -24.04 -7.83 25.02
N VAL A 334 -24.23 -6.62 25.56
CA VAL A 334 -23.66 -5.36 25.05
C VAL A 334 -22.13 -5.33 25.03
N LYS A 335 -21.47 -6.14 25.87
CA LYS A 335 -20.00 -6.21 25.97
C LYS A 335 -19.38 -7.27 25.04
N THR A 336 -20.21 -8.14 24.45
CA THR A 336 -19.72 -9.13 23.47
C THR A 336 -19.26 -8.41 22.20
N ARG A 337 -18.23 -8.97 21.53
CA ARG A 337 -17.58 -8.36 20.37
C ARG A 337 -17.64 -9.23 19.11
N SER A 338 -18.26 -10.40 19.17
CA SER A 338 -18.42 -11.31 18.04
C SER A 338 -19.75 -12.07 18.12
N LEU A 339 -20.25 -12.55 16.99
CA LEU A 339 -21.47 -13.37 16.97
C LEU A 339 -21.26 -14.72 17.67
N ASP A 340 -20.05 -15.27 17.62
CA ASP A 340 -19.71 -16.54 18.29
C ASP A 340 -19.72 -16.39 19.81
N ASP A 341 -19.18 -15.30 20.34
CA ASP A 341 -19.26 -15.00 21.78
C ASP A 341 -20.72 -14.80 22.22
N LEU A 342 -21.53 -14.16 21.37
CA LEU A 342 -22.95 -13.97 21.63
C LEU A 342 -23.71 -15.31 21.65
N ASN A 343 -23.36 -16.26 20.76
CA ASN A 343 -23.92 -17.60 20.74
C ASN A 343 -23.51 -18.41 21.98
N ARG A 344 -22.22 -18.36 22.37
CA ARG A 344 -21.71 -19.00 23.59
C ARG A 344 -22.37 -18.42 24.84
N LEU A 345 -22.61 -17.10 24.86
CA LEU A 345 -23.33 -16.43 25.93
C LEU A 345 -24.79 -16.89 25.98
N GLU A 346 -25.48 -16.98 24.84
CA GLU A 346 -26.85 -17.49 24.76
C GLU A 346 -26.96 -18.92 25.29
N GLU A 347 -26.05 -19.79 24.89
CA GLU A 347 -26.00 -21.19 25.34
C GLU A 347 -25.70 -21.27 26.84
N SER A 348 -24.76 -20.48 27.34
CA SER A 348 -24.44 -20.38 28.78
C SER A 348 -25.64 -19.89 29.59
N LEU A 349 -26.38 -18.90 29.11
CA LEU A 349 -27.60 -18.39 29.75
C LEU A 349 -28.72 -19.43 29.73
N LYS A 350 -28.90 -20.18 28.64
CA LYS A 350 -29.88 -21.27 28.54
C LYS A 350 -29.54 -22.43 29.49
N ASN A 351 -28.27 -22.78 29.60
CA ASN A 351 -27.76 -23.83 30.48
C ASN A 351 -27.76 -23.44 31.96
N LEU A 352 -27.85 -22.14 32.26
CA LEU A 352 -28.04 -21.62 33.61
C LEU A 352 -29.46 -21.97 34.10
N SER A 353 -29.63 -23.21 34.57
CA SER A 353 -30.92 -23.77 35.01
C SER A 353 -31.32 -23.24 36.38
N LEU A 354 -32.57 -22.81 36.51
CA LEU A 354 -33.15 -22.47 37.80
C LEU A 354 -33.36 -23.76 38.62
N PRO A 355 -33.04 -23.79 39.92
CA PRO A 355 -33.39 -24.90 40.78
C PRO A 355 -34.91 -25.16 40.73
N LYS A 356 -35.31 -26.38 40.37
CA LYS A 356 -36.73 -26.76 40.19
C LYS A 356 -37.60 -26.47 41.42
N THR A 357 -36.99 -26.48 42.60
CA THR A 357 -37.62 -26.21 43.90
C THR A 357 -38.05 -24.75 44.05
N PHE A 358 -37.37 -23.81 43.39
CA PHE A 358 -37.59 -22.36 43.57
C PHE A 358 -38.03 -21.63 42.29
N GLU A 359 -38.12 -22.33 41.15
CA GLU A 359 -38.41 -21.77 39.82
C GLU A 359 -39.61 -20.81 39.79
N LYS A 360 -40.74 -21.21 40.41
CA LYS A 360 -41.96 -20.38 40.44
C LYS A 360 -41.81 -19.12 41.29
N ASP A 361 -41.08 -19.22 42.40
CA ASP A 361 -40.91 -18.13 43.34
C ASP A 361 -39.90 -17.11 42.82
N TRP A 362 -38.86 -17.57 42.12
CA TRP A 362 -37.75 -16.73 41.66
C TRP A 362 -38.05 -15.90 40.40
N ALA A 363 -39.20 -16.12 39.75
CA ALA A 363 -39.57 -15.44 38.50
C ALA A 363 -39.46 -13.91 38.55
N GLN A 364 -39.66 -13.30 39.72
CA GLN A 364 -39.62 -11.84 39.94
C GLN A 364 -38.32 -11.35 40.62
N THR A 365 -37.32 -12.20 40.77
CA THR A 365 -36.03 -11.81 41.35
C THR A 365 -35.16 -11.08 40.33
N GLU A 366 -34.29 -10.19 40.80
CA GLU A 366 -33.43 -9.37 39.94
C GLU A 366 -32.54 -10.21 39.01
N VAL A 367 -32.02 -11.34 39.49
CA VAL A 367 -31.13 -12.23 38.72
C VAL A 367 -31.88 -12.93 37.59
N VAL A 368 -33.09 -13.42 37.86
CA VAL A 368 -33.93 -14.05 36.82
C VAL A 368 -34.38 -13.02 35.80
N GLN A 369 -34.80 -11.83 36.23
CA GLN A 369 -35.17 -10.73 35.33
C GLN A 369 -33.97 -10.27 34.48
N ALA A 370 -32.76 -10.22 35.04
CA ALA A 370 -31.55 -9.89 34.30
C ALA A 370 -31.20 -10.97 33.26
N ARG A 371 -31.33 -12.26 33.60
CA ARG A 371 -31.16 -13.38 32.67
C ARG A 371 -32.16 -13.31 31.51
N GLU A 372 -33.45 -13.13 31.79
CA GLU A 372 -34.49 -13.00 30.75
C GLU A 372 -34.28 -11.74 29.89
N LYS A 373 -33.83 -10.64 30.51
CA LYS A 373 -33.42 -9.45 29.80
C LYS A 373 -32.26 -9.75 28.83
N TYR A 374 -31.21 -10.43 29.27
CA TYR A 374 -30.11 -10.79 28.38
C TYR A 374 -30.54 -11.72 27.24
N LEU A 375 -31.38 -12.71 27.53
CA LEU A 375 -31.95 -13.61 26.51
C LEU A 375 -32.81 -12.87 25.48
N SER A 376 -33.54 -11.82 25.88
CA SER A 376 -34.32 -10.99 24.95
C SER A 376 -33.49 -9.95 24.19
N GLU A 377 -32.37 -9.48 24.75
CA GLU A 377 -31.44 -8.55 24.09
C GLU A 377 -30.60 -9.25 23.00
N ILE A 378 -30.20 -10.50 23.19
CA ILE A 378 -29.39 -11.29 22.24
C ILE A 378 -29.95 -11.29 20.80
N PRO A 379 -31.23 -11.66 20.53
CA PRO A 379 -31.76 -11.67 19.17
C PRO A 379 -31.86 -10.26 18.57
N THR A 380 -32.11 -9.25 19.41
CA THR A 380 -32.13 -7.84 18.98
C THR A 380 -30.73 -7.41 18.52
N LEU A 381 -29.70 -7.77 19.29
CA LEU A 381 -28.31 -7.48 18.98
C LEU A 381 -27.85 -8.23 17.71
N ARG A 382 -28.21 -9.50 17.56
CA ARG A 382 -27.90 -10.30 16.35
C ARG A 382 -28.52 -9.69 15.08
N THR A 383 -29.76 -9.22 15.17
CA THR A 383 -30.43 -8.51 14.07
C THR A 383 -29.71 -7.21 13.75
N ALA A 384 -29.36 -6.42 14.77
CA ALA A 384 -28.60 -5.19 14.60
C ALA A 384 -27.22 -5.44 13.95
N VAL A 385 -26.48 -6.47 14.37
CA VAL A 385 -25.21 -6.83 13.73
C VAL A 385 -25.41 -7.15 12.25
N THR A 386 -26.47 -7.90 11.91
CA THR A 386 -26.82 -8.21 10.52
C THR A 386 -27.13 -6.96 9.70
N ASP A 387 -27.94 -6.05 10.25
CA ASP A 387 -28.30 -4.78 9.60
C ASP A 387 -27.07 -3.90 9.37
N ALA A 388 -26.17 -3.81 10.37
CA ALA A 388 -24.92 -3.06 10.26
C ALA A 388 -23.97 -3.66 9.20
N ARG A 389 -23.83 -4.99 9.16
CA ARG A 389 -23.05 -5.69 8.12
C ARG A 389 -23.61 -5.39 6.73
N GLN A 390 -24.93 -5.49 6.54
CA GLN A 390 -25.57 -5.17 5.26
C GLN A 390 -25.40 -3.70 4.87
N PHE A 391 -25.46 -2.78 5.84
CA PHE A 391 -25.23 -1.36 5.62
C PHE A 391 -23.82 -1.09 5.07
N PHE A 392 -22.77 -1.52 5.77
CA PHE A 392 -21.38 -1.29 5.32
C PHE A 392 -21.04 -2.08 4.04
N SER A 393 -21.58 -3.28 3.87
CA SER A 393 -21.42 -4.05 2.62
C SER A 393 -22.01 -3.32 1.42
N ARG A 394 -23.22 -2.73 1.54
CA ARG A 394 -23.81 -1.91 0.47
C ARG A 394 -22.97 -0.68 0.14
N LEU A 395 -22.43 0.00 1.15
CA LEU A 395 -21.53 1.14 0.93
C LEU A 395 -20.25 0.69 0.21
N LYS A 396 -19.60 -0.38 0.68
CA LYS A 396 -18.42 -0.98 0.05
C LYS A 396 -18.68 -1.33 -1.42
N ASN A 397 -19.79 -1.99 -1.73
CA ASN A 397 -20.12 -2.38 -3.10
C ASN A 397 -20.32 -1.16 -4.01
N ARG A 398 -21.09 -0.15 -3.57
CA ARG A 398 -21.26 1.11 -4.31
C ARG A 398 -19.94 1.87 -4.48
N GLY A 399 -19.07 1.85 -3.47
CA GLY A 399 -17.74 2.44 -3.55
C GLY A 399 -16.86 1.74 -4.59
N ASN A 400 -16.88 0.40 -4.59
CA ASN A 400 -16.16 -0.41 -5.56
C ASN A 400 -16.67 -0.17 -6.99
N GLU A 401 -17.99 -0.08 -7.20
CA GLU A 401 -18.58 0.28 -8.51
C GLU A 401 -17.99 1.60 -9.04
N LEU A 402 -17.83 2.61 -8.17
CA LEU A 402 -17.21 3.88 -8.53
C LEU A 402 -15.70 3.77 -8.80
N LEU A 403 -14.99 2.82 -8.19
CA LEU A 403 -13.57 2.57 -8.44
C LEU A 403 -13.33 1.84 -9.78
N PHE A 404 -14.30 1.07 -10.27
CA PHE A 404 -14.18 0.27 -11.50
C PHE A 404 -14.65 0.98 -12.78
N VAL A 405 -15.07 2.25 -12.72
CA VAL A 405 -15.45 3.02 -13.92
C VAL A 405 -14.24 3.31 -14.82
N THR A 406 -14.42 3.37 -16.13
CA THR A 406 -13.31 3.66 -17.07
C THR A 406 -13.04 5.15 -17.25
N GLU A 407 -13.97 6.01 -16.86
CA GLU A 407 -13.87 7.46 -17.01
C GLU A 407 -14.53 8.18 -15.85
N LEU A 408 -13.91 9.28 -15.39
CA LEU A 408 -14.53 10.19 -14.42
C LEU A 408 -15.43 11.22 -15.14
N THR A 409 -16.72 11.20 -14.80
CA THR A 409 -17.74 12.11 -15.33
C THR A 409 -18.34 12.99 -14.22
N PRO A 410 -19.08 14.06 -14.55
CA PRO A 410 -19.83 14.83 -13.54
C PRO A 410 -20.85 13.97 -12.77
N GLU A 411 -21.39 12.93 -13.41
CA GLU A 411 -22.29 11.97 -12.76
C GLU A 411 -21.56 11.14 -11.70
N TRP A 412 -20.31 10.72 -11.98
CA TRP A 412 -19.46 10.06 -10.99
C TRP A 412 -19.27 10.92 -9.74
N ASP A 413 -18.98 12.23 -9.90
CA ASP A 413 -18.81 13.16 -8.75
C ASP A 413 -20.12 13.28 -7.94
N SER A 414 -21.25 13.39 -8.62
CA SER A 414 -22.57 13.42 -7.99
C SER A 414 -22.87 12.15 -7.20
N ASN A 415 -22.58 10.98 -7.78
CA ASN A 415 -22.78 9.68 -7.13
C ASN A 415 -21.84 9.50 -5.94
N PHE A 416 -20.59 9.95 -6.03
CA PHE A 416 -19.67 9.93 -4.90
C PHE A 416 -20.12 10.84 -3.76
N ARG A 417 -20.58 12.07 -4.04
CA ARG A 417 -21.14 12.97 -3.02
C ARG A 417 -22.37 12.37 -2.33
N LYS A 418 -23.27 11.73 -3.10
CA LYS A 418 -24.42 11.01 -2.52
C LYS A 418 -23.94 9.89 -1.60
N LEU A 419 -22.96 9.10 -2.04
CA LEU A 419 -22.38 8.02 -1.25
C LEU A 419 -21.72 8.53 0.05
N GLN A 420 -21.06 9.68 0.02
CA GLN A 420 -20.51 10.34 1.22
C GLN A 420 -21.62 10.73 2.20
N VAL A 421 -22.72 11.33 1.71
CA VAL A 421 -23.88 11.68 2.56
C VAL A 421 -24.49 10.42 3.17
N ASP A 422 -24.69 9.37 2.37
CA ASP A 422 -25.21 8.08 2.85
C ASP A 422 -24.30 7.46 3.92
N SER A 423 -22.98 7.59 3.78
CA SER A 423 -21.99 7.03 4.71
C SER A 423 -21.92 7.74 6.06
N ASN A 424 -22.31 9.02 6.11
CA ASN A 424 -22.43 9.77 7.37
C ASN A 424 -23.67 9.37 8.17
N GLY A 425 -24.62 8.65 7.55
CA GLY A 425 -25.75 8.07 8.24
C GLY A 425 -25.34 6.88 9.12
N SER A 426 -25.78 6.87 10.38
CA SER A 426 -25.74 5.65 11.20
C SER A 426 -26.85 4.70 10.74
N PRO A 427 -26.61 3.38 10.65
CA PRO A 427 -27.70 2.42 10.40
C PRO A 427 -28.75 2.39 11.52
N PHE A 428 -28.44 2.99 12.68
CA PHE A 428 -29.33 3.06 13.85
C PHE A 428 -29.55 4.49 14.34
N ALA A 429 -30.72 4.72 14.93
CA ALA A 429 -31.02 5.97 15.64
C ALA A 429 -30.11 6.13 16.87
N SER A 430 -29.70 7.37 17.18
CA SER A 430 -28.77 7.69 18.27
C SER A 430 -29.26 7.32 19.69
N GLY A 431 -30.55 7.04 19.87
CA GLY A 431 -31.13 6.65 21.15
C GLY A 431 -31.05 5.15 21.47
N ASP A 432 -30.81 4.28 20.48
CA ASP A 432 -30.86 2.83 20.66
C ASP A 432 -29.47 2.27 21.02
N ARG A 433 -29.12 2.35 22.32
CA ARG A 433 -27.82 1.91 22.85
C ARG A 433 -27.49 0.45 22.52
N LEU A 434 -28.50 -0.43 22.53
CA LEU A 434 -28.31 -1.85 22.26
C LEU A 434 -27.89 -2.06 20.80
N LYS A 435 -28.58 -1.40 19.86
CA LYS A 435 -28.20 -1.48 18.44
C LYS A 435 -26.87 -0.78 18.15
N LEU A 436 -26.57 0.34 18.82
CA LEU A 436 -25.28 1.00 18.67
C LEU A 436 -24.10 0.10 19.09
N ALA A 437 -24.28 -0.78 20.07
CA ALA A 437 -23.27 -1.75 20.46
C ALA A 437 -22.94 -2.76 19.34
N ALA A 438 -23.87 -2.99 18.40
CA ALA A 438 -23.62 -3.83 17.23
C ALA A 438 -22.53 -3.26 16.30
N LEU A 439 -22.27 -1.94 16.34
CA LEU A 439 -21.22 -1.31 15.54
C LEU A 439 -19.80 -1.67 16.01
N ASP A 440 -19.66 -2.14 17.25
CA ASP A 440 -18.38 -2.57 17.81
C ASP A 440 -18.13 -4.07 17.63
N PHE A 441 -19.04 -4.80 16.98
CA PHE A 441 -18.81 -6.20 16.65
C PHE A 441 -17.72 -6.30 15.59
N ARG A 442 -16.83 -7.28 15.76
CA ARG A 442 -15.64 -7.45 14.94
C ARG A 442 -15.97 -7.60 13.45
N GLU A 443 -17.00 -8.35 13.11
CA GLU A 443 -17.44 -8.57 11.73
C GLU A 443 -17.94 -7.27 11.08
N VAL A 444 -18.54 -6.38 11.87
CA VAL A 444 -18.96 -5.04 11.44
C VAL A 444 -17.75 -4.11 11.33
N GLU A 445 -16.81 -4.20 12.27
CA GLU A 445 -15.60 -3.37 12.28
C GLU A 445 -14.71 -3.66 11.07
N VAL A 446 -14.56 -4.93 10.68
CA VAL A 446 -13.84 -5.31 9.46
C VAL A 446 -14.47 -4.63 8.25
N LEU A 447 -15.78 -4.77 8.04
CA LEU A 447 -16.49 -4.13 6.91
C LEU A 447 -16.42 -2.60 6.95
N ARG A 448 -16.52 -1.99 8.13
CA ARG A 448 -16.36 -0.55 8.33
C ARG A 448 -14.97 -0.08 7.95
N SER A 449 -13.93 -0.82 8.35
CA SER A 449 -12.54 -0.51 8.01
C SER A 449 -12.27 -0.64 6.52
N GLU A 450 -12.80 -1.67 5.85
CA GLU A 450 -12.72 -1.84 4.40
C GLU A 450 -13.44 -0.71 3.66
N TRP A 451 -14.63 -0.33 4.12
CA TRP A 451 -15.36 0.82 3.60
C TRP A 451 -14.56 2.11 3.74
N ASN A 452 -13.97 2.38 4.91
CA ASN A 452 -13.16 3.58 5.13
C ASN A 452 -11.93 3.62 4.20
N ARG A 453 -11.28 2.48 3.93
CA ARG A 453 -10.19 2.39 2.95
C ARG A 453 -10.68 2.71 1.53
N ALA A 454 -11.83 2.18 1.12
CA ALA A 454 -12.42 2.48 -0.18
C ALA A 454 -12.82 3.97 -0.30
N LEU A 455 -13.39 4.54 0.75
CA LEU A 455 -13.77 5.95 0.82
C LEU A 455 -12.56 6.89 0.68
N GLU A 456 -11.45 6.58 1.36
CA GLU A 456 -10.23 7.38 1.26
C GLU A 456 -9.59 7.31 -0.14
N LYS A 457 -9.63 6.14 -0.78
CA LYS A 457 -9.22 5.99 -2.18
C LYS A 457 -10.08 6.83 -3.13
N LEU A 458 -11.41 6.74 -3.00
CA LEU A 458 -12.34 7.55 -3.80
C LEU A 458 -12.15 9.05 -3.59
N ARG A 459 -11.90 9.47 -2.35
CA ARG A 459 -11.59 10.86 -2.01
C ARG A 459 -10.30 11.32 -2.68
N THR A 460 -9.23 10.53 -2.60
CA THR A 460 -7.95 10.83 -3.28
C THR A 460 -8.14 10.98 -4.80
N ILE A 461 -8.91 10.07 -5.41
CA ILE A 461 -9.25 10.14 -6.84
C ILE A 461 -10.00 11.44 -7.16
N GLN A 462 -11.03 11.79 -6.38
CA GLN A 462 -11.81 13.02 -6.57
C GLN A 462 -10.91 14.27 -6.44
N GLU A 463 -10.11 14.36 -5.38
CA GLU A 463 -9.26 15.51 -5.10
C GLU A 463 -8.19 15.70 -6.19
N LEU A 464 -7.53 14.62 -6.61
CA LEU A 464 -6.56 14.66 -7.70
C LEU A 464 -7.23 14.99 -9.04
N ALA A 465 -8.42 14.46 -9.31
CA ALA A 465 -9.18 14.75 -10.52
C ALA A 465 -9.61 16.22 -10.61
N VAL A 466 -10.06 16.80 -9.50
CA VAL A 466 -10.44 18.22 -9.45
C VAL A 466 -9.21 19.11 -9.63
N THR A 467 -8.09 18.82 -8.98
CA THR A 467 -6.88 19.65 -9.07
C THR A 467 -6.20 19.58 -10.43
N LEU A 468 -6.30 18.45 -11.15
CA LEU A 468 -5.84 18.30 -12.53
C LEU A 468 -6.86 18.79 -13.59
N GLY A 469 -8.05 19.25 -13.17
CA GLY A 469 -9.10 19.70 -14.08
C GLY A 469 -9.73 18.58 -14.92
N ILE A 470 -9.76 17.34 -14.40
CA ILE A 470 -10.55 16.22 -14.94
C ILE A 470 -12.02 16.38 -14.56
N LEU A 471 -12.27 16.70 -13.30
CA LEU A 471 -13.60 16.99 -12.77
C LEU A 471 -13.76 18.50 -12.55
N GLY A 472 -14.97 19.01 -12.81
CA GLY A 472 -15.28 20.45 -12.74
C GLY A 472 -14.96 21.19 -14.03
N ASN A 473 -15.27 22.48 -14.08
CA ASN A 473 -14.90 23.30 -15.22
C ASN A 473 -13.39 23.62 -15.13
N PRO A 474 -12.57 23.36 -16.16
CA PRO A 474 -11.13 23.69 -16.12
C PRO A 474 -10.86 25.18 -15.89
N SER A 475 -11.81 26.07 -16.22
CA SER A 475 -11.70 27.51 -15.92
C SER A 475 -12.03 27.85 -14.46
N ASP A 476 -12.58 26.91 -13.69
CA ASP A 476 -12.80 27.13 -12.27
C ASP A 476 -11.46 27.23 -11.55
N ASN A 477 -11.41 28.13 -10.58
CA ASN A 477 -10.28 28.35 -9.67
C ASN A 477 -9.85 27.12 -8.84
N LYS A 478 -10.39 25.91 -9.12
CA LYS A 478 -10.11 24.66 -8.43
C LYS A 478 -9.04 23.79 -9.11
N SER A 479 -8.74 24.03 -10.38
CA SER A 479 -7.69 23.33 -11.15
C SER A 479 -6.30 23.85 -10.76
N LEU A 480 -5.90 23.65 -9.51
CA LEU A 480 -4.70 24.28 -8.93
C LEU A 480 -3.39 23.75 -9.54
N LEU A 481 -3.37 22.49 -10.01
CA LEU A 481 -2.21 21.85 -10.62
C LEU A 481 -2.12 22.04 -12.14
N LEU A 482 -3.19 22.53 -12.78
CA LEU A 482 -3.20 22.81 -14.21
C LEU A 482 -2.94 24.30 -14.45
N LEU A 483 -1.77 24.63 -14.99
CA LEU A 483 -1.50 25.96 -15.52
C LEU A 483 -2.20 26.13 -16.86
N SER A 484 -2.67 27.34 -17.14
CA SER A 484 -3.18 27.80 -18.42
C SER A 484 -2.11 28.56 -19.19
N GLU A 485 -2.28 28.73 -20.50
CA GLU A 485 -1.35 29.54 -21.30
C GLU A 485 -1.34 31.01 -20.87
N SER A 486 -2.46 31.53 -20.36
CA SER A 486 -2.52 32.87 -19.77
C SER A 486 -1.71 32.99 -18.48
N ASP A 487 -1.56 31.91 -17.71
CA ASP A 487 -0.72 31.92 -16.50
C ASP A 487 0.76 32.11 -16.86
N LEU A 488 1.20 31.59 -18.02
CA LEU A 488 2.57 31.80 -18.54
C LEU A 488 2.84 33.28 -18.88
N GLN A 489 1.79 34.08 -19.08
CA GLN A 489 1.86 35.51 -19.39
C GLN A 489 1.56 36.40 -18.18
N SER A 490 1.47 35.81 -16.98
CA SER A 490 1.22 36.57 -15.75
C SER A 490 2.31 37.62 -15.52
N ARG A 491 1.91 38.82 -15.08
CA ARG A 491 2.85 39.89 -14.70
C ARG A 491 3.63 39.56 -13.42
N ASP A 492 3.04 38.75 -12.55
CA ASP A 492 3.65 38.30 -11.29
C ASP A 492 3.47 36.78 -11.15
N PRO A 493 4.27 36.00 -11.91
CA PRO A 493 4.14 34.55 -11.99
C PRO A 493 4.44 33.85 -10.66
N LEU A 494 5.40 34.36 -9.88
CA LEU A 494 5.78 33.75 -8.59
C LEU A 494 4.69 33.90 -7.54
N ARG A 495 4.09 35.09 -7.42
CA ARG A 495 2.96 35.30 -6.51
C ARG A 495 1.77 34.42 -6.86
N MET A 496 1.47 34.29 -8.16
CA MET A 496 0.40 33.40 -8.63
C MET A 496 0.64 31.94 -8.22
N ILE A 497 1.88 31.43 -8.32
CA ILE A 497 2.22 30.07 -7.88
C ILE A 497 2.13 29.95 -6.36
N SER A 498 2.63 30.93 -5.60
CA SER A 498 2.52 30.96 -4.14
C SER A 498 1.05 30.90 -3.67
N ASP A 499 0.18 31.70 -4.29
CA ASP A 499 -1.26 31.72 -4.01
C ASP A 499 -1.90 30.35 -4.34
N ARG A 500 -1.55 29.75 -5.48
CA ARG A 500 -2.04 28.41 -5.87
C ARG A 500 -1.56 27.33 -4.91
N LEU A 501 -0.29 27.32 -4.54
CA LEU A 501 0.29 26.34 -3.62
C LEU A 501 -0.33 26.45 -2.21
N THR A 502 -0.48 27.67 -1.71
CA THR A 502 -1.13 27.94 -0.42
C THR A 502 -2.55 27.40 -0.41
N ARG A 503 -3.33 27.66 -1.47
CA ARG A 503 -4.67 27.10 -1.63
C ARG A 503 -4.67 25.58 -1.76
N LEU A 504 -3.73 25.01 -2.50
CA LEU A 504 -3.61 23.57 -2.70
C LEU A 504 -3.42 22.86 -1.36
N LYS A 505 -2.47 23.32 -0.54
CA LYS A 505 -2.21 22.74 0.78
C LYS A 505 -3.35 22.94 1.77
N ARG A 506 -4.01 24.09 1.72
CA ARG A 506 -5.16 24.40 2.60
C ARG A 506 -6.37 23.53 2.26
N ASP A 507 -6.72 23.46 0.98
CA ASP A 507 -7.92 22.76 0.52
C ASP A 507 -7.70 21.24 0.46
N TYR A 508 -6.45 20.79 0.31
CA TYR A 508 -6.06 19.38 0.17
C TYR A 508 -4.84 19.01 1.04
N PRO A 509 -5.04 18.76 2.35
CA PRO A 509 -3.95 18.45 3.28
C PRO A 509 -3.21 17.13 2.97
N GLY A 510 -3.83 16.24 2.18
CA GLY A 510 -3.26 14.96 1.74
C GLY A 510 -2.40 15.02 0.47
N VAL A 511 -2.16 16.21 -0.11
CA VAL A 511 -1.44 16.41 -1.38
C VAL A 511 -0.05 15.76 -1.39
N ASP A 512 0.57 15.59 -0.23
CA ASP A 512 1.87 14.96 -0.09
C ASP A 512 1.92 13.47 -0.41
N ASN A 513 0.77 12.80 -0.34
CA ASN A 513 0.66 11.36 -0.55
C ASN A 513 0.11 11.01 -1.95
N TRP A 514 -0.15 12.00 -2.81
CA TRP A 514 -0.73 11.75 -4.12
C TRP A 514 0.26 11.08 -5.08
N SER A 515 -0.21 10.05 -5.76
CA SER A 515 0.55 9.34 -6.80
C SER A 515 -0.39 8.70 -7.83
N LEU A 516 0.01 8.68 -9.11
CA LEU A 516 -0.68 7.92 -10.17
C LEU A 516 -0.66 6.41 -9.92
N THR A 517 0.24 5.91 -9.08
CA THR A 517 0.29 4.49 -8.68
C THR A 517 -0.88 4.09 -7.78
N ALA A 518 -1.41 5.04 -6.99
CA ALA A 518 -2.58 4.82 -6.15
C ALA A 518 -3.91 4.87 -6.93
N ILE A 519 -3.87 5.27 -8.20
CA ILE A 519 -5.04 5.34 -9.07
C ILE A 519 -5.30 3.96 -9.72
N PRO A 520 -6.55 3.46 -9.70
CA PRO A 520 -6.94 2.22 -10.38
C PRO A 520 -6.52 2.20 -11.86
N ASP A 521 -6.10 1.04 -12.36
CA ASP A 521 -5.56 0.87 -13.71
C ASP A 521 -6.53 1.34 -14.81
N ASN A 522 -7.83 1.11 -14.62
CA ASN A 522 -8.92 1.53 -15.50
C ASN A 522 -9.05 3.06 -15.63
N LEU A 523 -8.70 3.82 -14.59
CA LEU A 523 -8.73 5.29 -14.59
C LEU A 523 -7.38 5.93 -14.93
N ARG A 524 -6.29 5.19 -14.72
CA ARG A 524 -4.92 5.71 -14.88
C ARG A 524 -4.65 6.40 -16.22
N PRO A 525 -5.12 5.91 -17.39
CA PRO A 525 -4.88 6.58 -18.68
C PRO A 525 -5.41 8.01 -18.72
N GLN A 526 -6.60 8.27 -18.15
CA GLN A 526 -7.21 9.60 -18.10
C GLN A 526 -6.38 10.54 -17.23
N PHE A 527 -5.98 10.08 -16.04
CA PHE A 527 -5.11 10.85 -15.14
C PHE A 527 -3.73 11.10 -15.74
N GLN A 528 -3.11 10.09 -16.34
CA GLN A 528 -1.79 10.18 -16.94
C GLN A 528 -1.78 11.19 -18.09
N SER A 529 -2.78 11.17 -18.98
CA SER A 529 -2.87 12.15 -20.07
C SER A 529 -2.94 13.59 -19.55
N ARG A 530 -3.76 13.83 -18.53
CA ARG A 530 -3.93 15.16 -17.93
C ARG A 530 -2.72 15.60 -17.14
N TRP A 531 -2.11 14.70 -16.38
CA TRP A 531 -0.87 14.93 -15.67
C TRP A 531 0.28 15.26 -16.62
N VAL A 532 0.47 14.51 -17.72
CA VAL A 532 1.52 14.80 -18.71
C VAL A 532 1.39 16.24 -19.24
N ARG A 533 0.16 16.66 -19.59
CA ARG A 533 -0.10 18.03 -20.04
C ARG A 533 0.20 19.06 -18.94
N ALA A 534 -0.29 18.83 -17.72
CA ALA A 534 -0.06 19.73 -16.60
C ALA A 534 1.44 19.87 -16.29
N ASN A 535 2.16 18.74 -16.21
CA ASN A 535 3.60 18.69 -15.97
C ASN A 535 4.39 19.39 -17.09
N GLN A 536 4.01 19.20 -18.35
CA GLN A 536 4.63 19.89 -19.48
C GLN A 536 4.46 21.42 -19.40
N LEU A 537 3.26 21.90 -19.09
CA LEU A 537 2.99 23.34 -18.92
C LEU A 537 3.76 23.91 -17.73
N ALA A 538 3.86 23.17 -16.62
CA ALA A 538 4.64 23.58 -15.46
C ALA A 538 6.16 23.62 -15.76
N ILE A 539 6.68 22.66 -16.54
CA ILE A 539 8.06 22.69 -17.02
C ILE A 539 8.31 23.89 -17.92
N GLN A 540 7.40 24.18 -18.87
CA GLN A 540 7.50 25.36 -19.73
C GLN A 540 7.48 26.66 -18.92
N PHE A 541 6.62 26.73 -17.90
CA PHE A 541 6.59 27.85 -16.96
C PHE A 541 7.93 28.00 -16.21
N GLY A 542 8.47 26.92 -15.66
CA GLY A 542 9.78 26.92 -15.00
C GLY A 542 10.93 27.32 -15.94
N GLN A 543 10.91 26.84 -17.19
CA GLN A 543 11.85 27.24 -18.24
C GLN A 543 11.75 28.74 -18.54
N GLN A 544 10.54 29.29 -18.67
CA GLN A 544 10.35 30.72 -18.92
C GLN A 544 10.88 31.57 -17.76
N MET A 545 10.61 31.17 -16.52
CA MET A 545 11.16 31.81 -15.31
C MET A 545 12.68 31.80 -15.27
N LEU A 546 13.29 30.66 -15.58
CA LEU A 546 14.75 30.54 -15.67
C LEU A 546 15.33 31.39 -16.80
N LEU A 547 14.64 31.50 -17.94
CA LEU A 547 15.07 32.34 -19.05
C LEU A 547 14.98 33.83 -18.70
N ASP A 548 13.90 34.27 -18.07
CA ASP A 548 13.72 35.67 -17.67
C ASP A 548 14.73 36.06 -16.59
N GLN A 549 15.03 35.15 -15.66
CA GLN A 549 16.09 35.36 -14.69
C GLN A 549 17.49 35.34 -15.32
N LEU A 550 17.74 34.49 -16.31
CA LEU A 550 19.01 34.51 -17.05
C LEU A 550 19.20 35.87 -17.77
N LYS A 551 18.14 36.41 -18.37
CA LYS A 551 18.15 37.74 -18.99
C LYS A 551 18.32 38.85 -17.95
N SER A 552 17.81 38.71 -16.73
CA SER A 552 18.03 39.70 -15.66
C SER A 552 19.50 39.71 -15.19
N ILE A 553 20.14 38.53 -15.13
CA ILE A 553 21.56 38.38 -14.79
C ILE A 553 22.47 38.94 -15.88
N ASN A 554 22.12 38.74 -17.16
CA ASN A 554 22.89 39.21 -18.32
C ASN A 554 21.97 39.91 -19.36
N PRO A 555 21.60 41.18 -19.13
CA PRO A 555 20.59 41.88 -19.95
C PRO A 555 21.03 42.20 -21.39
N THR A 556 22.33 42.29 -21.64
CA THR A 556 22.87 42.88 -22.88
C THR A 556 23.73 41.92 -23.70
N GLY A 557 23.99 40.71 -23.21
CA GLY A 557 25.00 39.83 -23.80
C GLY A 557 24.47 38.46 -24.19
N PRO A 558 25.16 37.76 -25.12
CA PRO A 558 24.95 36.35 -25.31
C PRO A 558 25.22 35.60 -24.00
N GLU A 559 24.70 34.38 -23.93
CA GLU A 559 24.88 33.46 -22.80
C GLU A 559 26.36 33.30 -22.43
N LYS A 560 26.70 33.50 -21.15
CA LYS A 560 28.06 33.30 -20.63
C LYS A 560 28.08 32.14 -19.65
N THR A 561 29.20 31.42 -19.64
CA THR A 561 29.39 30.21 -18.83
C THR A 561 29.24 30.48 -17.32
N PHE A 562 29.63 31.67 -16.85
CA PHE A 562 29.53 32.06 -15.44
C PHE A 562 28.13 32.51 -14.99
N ASP A 563 27.16 32.61 -15.90
CA ASP A 563 25.79 33.00 -15.55
C ASP A 563 25.01 31.81 -14.93
N TRP A 564 25.33 30.58 -15.33
CA TRP A 564 24.61 29.37 -14.91
C TRP A 564 24.69 29.05 -13.41
N PRO A 565 25.86 29.16 -12.73
CA PRO A 565 25.92 28.96 -11.28
C PRO A 565 25.09 29.99 -10.50
N LYS A 566 24.99 31.24 -10.98
CA LYS A 566 24.15 32.28 -10.35
C LYS A 566 22.67 31.95 -10.48
N LEU A 567 22.27 31.40 -11.62
CA LEU A 567 20.91 30.93 -11.84
C LEU A 567 20.56 29.74 -10.94
N ALA A 568 21.50 28.82 -10.73
CA ALA A 568 21.36 27.71 -9.77
C ALA A 568 21.22 28.21 -8.32
N GLU A 569 22.02 29.21 -7.92
CA GLU A 569 21.91 29.85 -6.60
C GLU A 569 20.55 30.53 -6.41
N TRP A 570 20.07 31.26 -7.42
CA TRP A 570 18.76 31.89 -7.39
C TRP A 570 17.63 30.87 -7.22
N LEU A 571 17.64 29.76 -7.97
CA LEU A 571 16.60 28.73 -7.86
C LEU A 571 16.58 28.05 -6.47
N ASN A 572 17.73 28.02 -5.79
CA ASN A 572 17.86 27.50 -4.44
C ASN A 572 17.57 28.54 -3.34
N ALA A 573 17.36 29.81 -3.69
CA ALA A 573 17.06 30.86 -2.74
C ALA A 573 15.65 30.67 -2.13
N ASN A 574 15.48 31.17 -0.91
CA ASN A 574 14.19 31.04 -0.19
C ASN A 574 13.01 31.74 -0.88
N SER A 575 13.26 32.74 -1.74
CA SER A 575 12.20 33.44 -2.49
C SER A 575 11.49 32.52 -3.48
N GLU A 576 12.19 31.50 -4.00
CA GLU A 576 11.67 30.60 -5.05
C GLU A 576 11.17 29.26 -4.48
N ARG A 577 11.07 29.16 -3.14
CA ARG A 577 10.67 27.93 -2.46
C ARG A 577 9.31 27.41 -2.94
N ASP A 578 8.36 28.29 -3.16
CA ASP A 578 6.99 27.93 -3.56
C ASP A 578 6.95 27.38 -5.00
N LEU A 579 7.76 27.95 -5.91
CA LEU A 579 7.91 27.42 -7.27
C LEU A 579 8.49 26.00 -7.25
N ARG A 580 9.57 25.80 -6.49
CA ARG A 580 10.19 24.48 -6.34
C ARG A 580 9.21 23.47 -5.76
N GLU A 581 8.50 23.82 -4.70
CA GLU A 581 7.54 22.92 -4.06
C GLU A 581 6.35 22.59 -4.98
N TYR A 582 5.86 23.57 -5.74
CA TYR A 582 4.81 23.34 -6.74
C TYR A 582 5.26 22.34 -7.82
N LEU A 583 6.44 22.55 -8.41
CA LEU A 583 7.01 21.66 -9.41
C LEU A 583 7.30 20.27 -8.83
N HIS A 584 7.78 20.20 -7.59
CA HIS A 584 8.03 18.96 -6.87
C HIS A 584 6.75 18.12 -6.74
N ILE A 585 5.67 18.72 -6.21
CA ILE A 585 4.39 18.04 -6.02
C ILE A 585 3.90 17.49 -7.36
N LEU A 586 3.88 18.32 -8.40
CA LEU A 586 3.36 17.91 -9.70
C LEU A 586 4.20 16.80 -10.33
N HIS A 587 5.53 16.89 -10.26
CA HIS A 587 6.42 15.88 -10.82
C HIS A 587 6.31 14.53 -10.07
N ARG A 588 6.26 14.59 -8.74
CA ARG A 588 6.15 13.41 -7.84
C ARG A 588 4.88 12.60 -8.09
N ILE A 589 3.77 13.25 -8.46
CA ILE A 589 2.50 12.55 -8.74
C ILE A 589 2.69 11.45 -9.80
N GLY A 590 3.39 11.74 -10.90
CA GLY A 590 3.66 10.75 -11.94
C GLY A 590 4.90 9.90 -11.70
N GLN A 591 5.91 10.45 -11.01
CA GLN A 591 7.22 9.83 -10.85
C GLN A 591 7.75 10.00 -9.40
N PRO A 592 7.22 9.26 -8.42
CA PRO A 592 7.50 9.51 -6.99
C PRO A 592 8.95 9.24 -6.58
N THR A 593 9.68 8.44 -7.36
CA THR A 593 11.08 8.07 -7.10
C THR A 593 12.08 8.95 -7.83
N ARG A 594 11.62 9.84 -8.72
CA ARG A 594 12.52 10.68 -9.52
C ARG A 594 13.05 11.84 -8.68
N GLU A 595 14.28 12.24 -8.99
CA GLU A 595 14.90 13.41 -8.39
C GLU A 595 14.07 14.68 -8.64
N ASP A 596 14.08 15.59 -7.65
CA ASP A 596 13.44 16.89 -7.76
C ASP A 596 13.99 17.69 -8.96
N LEU A 597 13.08 18.26 -9.77
CA LEU A 597 13.46 18.94 -11.02
C LEU A 597 14.37 20.14 -10.77
N CYS A 598 14.11 20.91 -9.72
CA CYS A 598 14.90 22.09 -9.36
C CYS A 598 16.27 21.67 -8.82
N ASP A 599 16.33 20.66 -7.96
CA ASP A 599 17.62 20.14 -7.45
C ASP A 599 18.50 19.58 -8.58
N HIS A 600 17.91 18.81 -9.51
CA HIS A 600 18.60 18.28 -10.67
C HIS A 600 19.13 19.42 -11.57
N PHE A 601 18.30 20.44 -11.84
CA PHE A 601 18.72 21.62 -12.60
C PHE A 601 19.83 22.40 -11.89
N SER A 602 19.67 22.73 -10.61
CA SER A 602 20.65 23.49 -9.83
C SER A 602 22.02 22.79 -9.80
N ARG A 603 22.04 21.46 -9.57
CA ARG A 603 23.29 20.69 -9.60
C ARG A 603 23.92 20.70 -10.99
N PHE A 604 23.10 20.50 -12.03
CA PHE A 604 23.56 20.53 -13.42
C PHE A 604 24.14 21.89 -13.80
N ALA A 605 23.44 22.99 -13.52
CA ALA A 605 23.86 24.35 -13.87
C ALA A 605 25.08 24.83 -13.05
N ALA A 606 25.28 24.31 -11.83
CA ALA A 606 26.48 24.56 -11.04
C ALA A 606 27.71 23.74 -11.49
N THR A 607 27.54 22.73 -12.35
CA THR A 607 28.62 21.85 -12.78
C THR A 607 29.45 22.50 -13.89
N ALA A 608 30.72 22.80 -13.61
CA ALA A 608 31.62 23.49 -14.56
C ALA A 608 32.15 22.59 -15.69
N SER A 609 32.19 21.27 -15.48
CA SER A 609 32.65 20.31 -16.49
C SER A 609 31.96 18.95 -16.35
N PHE A 610 31.76 18.27 -17.46
CA PHE A 610 31.04 17.00 -17.57
C PHE A 610 31.93 15.93 -18.19
N SER A 611 31.90 14.72 -17.65
CA SER A 611 32.56 13.57 -18.27
C SER A 611 31.65 12.93 -19.31
N LEU A 612 32.07 12.94 -20.56
CA LEU A 612 31.38 12.31 -21.69
C LEU A 612 32.13 11.03 -22.05
N ASN A 613 31.45 9.88 -21.97
CA ASN A 613 32.03 8.59 -22.33
C ASN A 613 31.04 7.75 -23.15
N PRO A 614 30.60 8.22 -24.34
CA PRO A 614 29.72 7.44 -25.18
C PRO A 614 30.45 6.24 -25.80
N LYS A 615 29.89 5.03 -25.65
CA LYS A 615 30.45 3.80 -26.25
C LYS A 615 29.64 3.30 -27.43
N SER A 616 28.31 3.42 -27.36
CA SER A 616 27.44 3.06 -28.47
C SER A 616 26.14 3.85 -28.48
N PHE A 617 25.61 4.04 -29.69
CA PHE A 617 24.35 4.71 -29.93
C PHE A 617 23.41 3.84 -30.76
N ARG A 618 22.13 3.90 -30.45
CA ARG A 618 21.05 3.46 -31.32
C ARG A 618 20.44 4.67 -32.00
N LEU A 619 20.51 4.71 -33.32
CA LEU A 619 19.86 5.72 -34.14
C LEU A 619 18.56 5.16 -34.70
N PHE A 620 17.43 5.80 -34.39
CA PHE A 620 16.13 5.50 -34.97
C PHE A 620 15.82 6.51 -36.07
N ILE A 621 15.50 6.02 -37.27
CA ILE A 621 15.06 6.81 -38.42
C ILE A 621 13.60 6.41 -38.73
N PRO A 622 12.62 7.32 -38.64
CA PRO A 622 11.23 7.00 -38.91
C PRO A 622 10.99 6.78 -40.41
N ASP A 623 10.08 5.85 -40.74
CA ASP A 623 9.70 5.58 -42.14
C ASP A 623 9.01 6.80 -42.80
N ALA A 624 8.44 7.69 -42.01
CA ALA A 624 7.74 8.90 -42.48
C ALA A 624 8.67 10.04 -42.95
N LEU A 625 10.00 9.92 -42.75
CA LEU A 625 10.93 11.01 -43.03
C LEU A 625 10.98 11.37 -44.53
N ARG A 626 10.92 10.37 -45.43
CA ARG A 626 10.91 10.52 -46.90
C ARG A 626 10.27 9.31 -47.58
N GLU A 627 9.86 9.47 -48.83
CA GLU A 627 9.31 8.39 -49.68
C GLU A 627 10.32 7.25 -49.93
N PHE A 628 11.63 7.57 -49.97
CA PHE A 628 12.69 6.58 -50.17
C PHE A 628 13.43 6.25 -48.87
N ARG A 629 13.98 5.03 -48.83
CA ARG A 629 14.69 4.52 -47.66
C ARG A 629 16.07 5.16 -47.52
N ILE A 630 16.19 6.05 -46.55
CA ILE A 630 17.46 6.62 -46.11
C ILE A 630 18.22 5.56 -45.29
N ARG A 631 19.50 5.35 -45.61
CA ARG A 631 20.38 4.46 -44.84
C ARG A 631 21.67 5.18 -44.46
N PRO A 632 22.27 4.87 -43.30
CA PRO A 632 23.65 5.23 -43.01
C PRO A 632 24.60 4.79 -44.13
N ALA A 633 25.56 5.64 -44.47
CA ALA A 633 26.53 5.39 -45.53
C ALA A 633 27.98 5.51 -45.05
N GLY A 634 28.19 5.58 -43.75
CA GLY A 634 29.50 5.74 -43.13
C GLY A 634 29.43 5.80 -41.61
N LYS A 635 30.48 6.35 -41.00
CA LYS A 635 30.62 6.42 -39.55
C LYS A 635 29.82 7.59 -39.00
N LEU A 636 29.18 7.39 -37.85
CA LEU A 636 28.70 8.50 -37.03
C LEU A 636 29.92 9.14 -36.37
N THR A 637 30.15 10.43 -36.61
CA THR A 637 31.25 11.17 -35.97
C THR A 637 30.73 12.17 -34.97
N ILE A 638 31.28 12.18 -33.76
CA ILE A 638 31.02 13.21 -32.74
C ILE A 638 32.29 14.03 -32.57
N ASN A 639 32.18 15.33 -32.81
CA ASN A 639 33.28 16.27 -32.78
C ASN A 639 33.17 17.15 -31.52
N HIS A 640 34.25 17.25 -30.75
CA HIS A 640 34.38 18.11 -29.58
C HIS A 640 35.55 19.07 -29.78
N ARG A 641 35.31 20.37 -29.60
CA ARG A 641 36.32 21.42 -29.64
C ARG A 641 36.25 22.24 -28.35
N PRO A 642 37.27 22.13 -27.47
CA PRO A 642 37.32 22.93 -26.25
C PRO A 642 37.25 24.43 -26.55
N SER A 643 36.60 25.20 -25.69
CA SER A 643 36.52 26.65 -25.83
C SER A 643 37.93 27.27 -25.80
N GLY A 644 38.23 28.13 -26.78
CA GLY A 644 39.57 28.73 -26.93
C GLY A 644 40.64 27.83 -27.56
N SER A 645 40.29 26.62 -28.00
CA SER A 645 41.19 25.69 -28.70
C SER A 645 40.76 25.51 -30.15
N ASP A 646 41.72 25.51 -31.09
CA ASP A 646 41.49 25.13 -32.48
C ASP A 646 41.52 23.60 -32.70
N LYS A 647 41.99 22.83 -31.70
CA LYS A 647 42.05 21.38 -31.78
C LYS A 647 40.67 20.76 -31.59
N THR A 648 40.24 19.97 -32.56
CA THR A 648 39.02 19.15 -32.49
C THR A 648 39.39 17.69 -32.20
N THR A 649 38.70 17.10 -31.22
CA THR A 649 38.73 15.67 -30.92
C THR A 649 37.52 15.02 -31.56
N THR A 650 37.71 13.96 -32.35
CA THR A 650 36.63 13.28 -33.07
C THR A 650 36.50 11.83 -32.58
N TRP A 651 35.32 11.46 -32.10
CA TRP A 651 34.94 10.07 -31.89
C TRP A 651 34.25 9.53 -33.13
N SER A 652 34.69 8.36 -33.61
CA SER A 652 34.09 7.69 -34.77
C SER A 652 33.39 6.41 -34.31
N PHE A 653 32.11 6.29 -34.63
CA PHE A 653 31.29 5.13 -34.36
C PHE A 653 30.93 4.43 -35.67
N ARG A 654 31.28 3.15 -35.77
CA ARG A 654 30.96 2.31 -36.91
C ARG A 654 29.60 1.65 -36.71
N GLU A 655 28.84 1.53 -37.78
CA GLU A 655 27.60 0.75 -37.77
C GLU A 655 27.90 -0.71 -37.40
N ASP A 656 27.20 -1.22 -36.40
CA ASP A 656 27.34 -2.57 -35.85
C ASP A 656 26.09 -3.39 -36.18
N GLY A 657 26.22 -4.26 -37.19
CA GLY A 657 25.12 -5.06 -37.74
C GLY A 657 24.23 -4.31 -38.74
N ASP A 658 23.22 -5.01 -39.25
CA ASP A 658 22.21 -4.43 -40.15
C ASP A 658 21.13 -3.68 -39.36
N GLY A 659 20.58 -2.63 -39.96
CA GLY A 659 19.45 -1.90 -39.40
C GLY A 659 18.25 -2.80 -39.08
N VAL A 660 17.76 -2.75 -37.83
CA VAL A 660 16.62 -3.52 -37.35
C VAL A 660 15.34 -2.73 -37.61
N ARG A 661 14.45 -3.29 -38.43
CA ARG A 661 13.16 -2.65 -38.75
C ARG A 661 12.16 -2.84 -37.60
N ASP A 662 11.52 -1.75 -37.21
CA ASP A 662 10.36 -1.69 -36.33
C ASP A 662 9.13 -1.22 -37.12
N LYS A 663 7.94 -1.22 -36.51
CA LYS A 663 6.67 -0.80 -37.13
C LYS A 663 6.71 0.65 -37.65
N ASN A 664 7.53 1.49 -37.04
CA ASN A 664 7.55 2.94 -37.30
C ASN A 664 8.83 3.45 -37.97
N GLY A 665 9.82 2.58 -38.25
CA GLY A 665 11.12 3.00 -38.75
C GLY A 665 12.20 1.93 -38.69
N ILE A 666 13.46 2.33 -38.86
CA ILE A 666 14.63 1.46 -38.81
C ILE A 666 15.58 1.96 -37.72
N SER A 667 16.06 1.04 -36.88
CA SER A 667 17.05 1.29 -35.85
C SER A 667 18.42 0.77 -36.25
N TYR A 668 19.43 1.63 -36.24
CA TYR A 668 20.82 1.30 -36.52
C TYR A 668 21.63 1.38 -35.24
N LEU A 669 22.50 0.40 -34.99
CA LEU A 669 23.42 0.42 -33.86
C LEU A 669 24.78 0.93 -34.33
N PHE A 670 25.39 1.83 -33.57
CA PHE A 670 26.71 2.38 -33.83
C PHE A 670 27.59 2.14 -32.62
N ALA A 671 28.72 1.45 -32.81
CA ALA A 671 29.71 1.14 -31.78
C ALA A 671 31.00 1.94 -32.01
N LEU A 672 31.63 2.40 -30.93
CA LEU A 672 32.86 3.17 -30.98
C LEU A 672 34.01 2.32 -31.55
N GLU A 673 34.70 2.81 -32.60
CA GLU A 673 35.70 2.01 -33.33
C GLU A 673 36.99 1.74 -32.55
N SER A 674 37.35 2.62 -31.62
CA SER A 674 38.56 2.53 -30.79
C SER A 674 38.21 2.99 -29.40
N ASN A 675 38.81 2.41 -28.35
CA ASN A 675 38.63 2.85 -26.96
C ASN A 675 38.99 4.35 -26.82
N GLY A 676 38.00 5.21 -27.04
CA GLY A 676 38.11 6.64 -26.89
C GLY A 676 38.21 6.92 -25.39
N SER A 677 39.23 7.68 -25.00
CA SER A 677 39.28 8.20 -23.64
C SER A 677 38.02 9.05 -23.39
N PRO A 678 37.42 8.97 -22.18
CA PRO A 678 36.39 9.91 -21.78
C PRO A 678 36.85 11.35 -22.02
N ILE A 679 35.98 12.18 -22.58
CA ILE A 679 36.26 13.61 -22.77
C ILE A 679 35.71 14.36 -21.57
N SER A 680 36.51 15.29 -21.05
CA SER A 680 36.04 16.33 -20.14
C SER A 680 35.48 17.49 -20.96
N TYR A 681 34.17 17.60 -21.02
CA TYR A 681 33.46 18.70 -21.66
C TYR A 681 33.33 19.87 -20.66
N SER A 682 33.95 21.00 -20.95
CA SER A 682 33.74 22.23 -20.17
C SER A 682 32.52 22.98 -20.68
N VAL A 683 31.79 23.64 -19.78
CA VAL A 683 30.65 24.51 -20.14
C VAL A 683 31.13 25.56 -21.16
N GLY A 684 30.46 25.64 -22.32
CA GLY A 684 30.84 26.52 -23.45
C GLY A 684 31.68 25.86 -24.55
N ASP A 685 32.12 24.61 -24.35
CA ASP A 685 32.79 23.85 -25.41
C ASP A 685 31.84 23.57 -26.59
N LEU A 686 32.41 23.48 -27.78
CA LEU A 686 31.66 23.16 -28.99
C LEU A 686 31.56 21.66 -29.17
N LEU A 687 30.35 21.14 -29.35
CA LEU A 687 30.11 19.73 -29.61
C LEU A 687 29.04 19.58 -30.69
N TRP A 688 29.28 18.72 -31.68
CA TRP A 688 28.29 18.38 -32.70
C TRP A 688 28.52 16.96 -33.20
N ALA A 689 27.52 16.41 -33.90
CA ALA A 689 27.63 15.12 -34.54
C ALA A 689 27.21 15.18 -36.00
N GLU A 690 27.77 14.28 -36.79
CA GLU A 690 27.53 14.15 -38.23
C GLU A 690 27.42 12.68 -38.61
N LEU A 691 26.47 12.35 -39.48
CA LEU A 691 26.31 11.02 -40.05
C LEU A 691 26.04 11.12 -41.56
N PRO A 692 26.94 10.62 -42.42
CA PRO A 692 26.66 10.51 -43.85
C PRO A 692 25.60 9.44 -44.11
N LEU A 693 24.72 9.74 -45.05
CA LEU A 693 23.56 8.94 -45.43
C LEU A 693 23.52 8.75 -46.95
N LYS A 694 22.82 7.71 -47.39
CA LYS A 694 22.49 7.48 -48.80
C LYS A 694 20.99 7.27 -48.99
N GLU A 695 20.49 7.84 -50.08
CA GLU A 695 19.14 7.63 -50.61
C GLU A 695 19.28 7.33 -52.10
N GLY A 696 19.30 6.03 -52.45
CA GLY A 696 19.71 5.61 -53.80
C GLY A 696 21.16 6.01 -54.09
N GLU A 697 21.35 6.85 -55.11
CA GLU A 697 22.67 7.39 -55.51
C GLU A 697 22.99 8.75 -54.86
N LYS A 698 22.01 9.41 -54.24
CA LYS A 698 22.21 10.72 -53.62
C LYS A 698 22.85 10.57 -52.23
N ASN A 699 23.84 11.42 -51.97
CA ASN A 699 24.47 11.53 -50.65
C ASN A 699 23.76 12.60 -49.84
N TRP A 700 23.46 12.27 -48.60
CA TRP A 700 22.83 13.15 -47.63
C TRP A 700 23.62 13.13 -46.33
N GLN A 701 23.30 14.03 -45.41
CA GLN A 701 23.95 14.10 -44.13
C GLN A 701 22.95 14.48 -43.02
N PHE A 702 23.02 13.77 -41.90
CA PHE A 702 22.48 14.25 -40.64
C PHE A 702 23.54 15.06 -39.90
N SER A 703 23.15 16.23 -39.38
CA SER A 703 23.99 17.09 -38.54
C SER A 703 23.26 17.53 -37.28
N TRP A 704 23.77 17.14 -36.11
CA TRP A 704 23.24 17.51 -34.79
C TRP A 704 23.84 18.83 -34.32
N LEU A 705 23.15 19.92 -34.66
CA LEU A 705 23.61 21.30 -34.41
C LEU A 705 22.72 22.09 -33.44
N ARG A 706 21.54 21.57 -33.09
CA ARG A 706 20.56 22.26 -32.24
C ARG A 706 20.76 21.93 -30.78
N SER A 707 21.06 22.93 -29.97
CA SER A 707 20.97 22.87 -28.51
C SER A 707 19.98 23.93 -28.03
N ARG A 708 19.45 23.76 -26.82
CA ARG A 708 18.66 24.82 -26.17
C ARG A 708 19.54 25.99 -25.73
N THR A 709 20.81 25.73 -25.44
CA THR A 709 21.77 26.71 -24.93
C THR A 709 23.09 26.63 -25.68
N THR A 710 23.88 27.70 -25.69
CA THR A 710 25.23 27.68 -26.26
C THR A 710 26.26 27.08 -25.32
N SER A 711 25.96 26.99 -24.02
CA SER A 711 26.88 26.45 -23.01
C SER A 711 26.86 24.93 -22.85
N PHE A 712 25.73 24.26 -23.13
CA PHE A 712 25.57 22.81 -22.93
C PHE A 712 25.32 22.09 -24.27
N GLN A 713 26.28 22.20 -25.20
CA GLN A 713 26.12 21.73 -26.58
C GLN A 713 26.09 20.22 -26.73
N PHE A 714 26.50 19.44 -25.72
CA PHE A 714 26.31 17.99 -25.73
C PHE A 714 24.83 17.58 -25.80
N GLU A 715 23.90 18.46 -25.43
CA GLU A 715 22.46 18.25 -25.63
C GLU A 715 22.09 18.02 -27.10
N ARG A 716 22.89 18.52 -28.06
CA ARG A 716 22.66 18.32 -29.50
C ARG A 716 22.47 16.86 -29.85
N LEU A 717 23.19 15.96 -29.17
CA LEU A 717 23.11 14.53 -29.39
C LEU A 717 21.74 13.93 -29.02
N LEU A 718 20.96 14.61 -28.18
CA LEU A 718 19.64 14.18 -27.73
C LEU A 718 18.50 14.81 -28.55
N ARG A 719 18.84 15.68 -29.51
CA ARG A 719 17.88 16.41 -30.35
C ARG A 719 17.83 15.83 -31.76
N GLU A 720 16.83 16.27 -32.51
CA GLU A 720 16.68 15.90 -33.92
C GLU A 720 17.79 16.58 -34.74
N PRO A 721 18.43 15.85 -35.67
CA PRO A 721 19.43 16.42 -36.56
C PRO A 721 18.78 17.25 -37.67
N ARG A 722 19.60 18.05 -38.35
CA ARG A 722 19.26 18.54 -39.69
C ARG A 722 19.59 17.52 -40.74
N PHE A 723 18.70 17.34 -41.70
CA PHE A 723 18.90 16.58 -42.92
C PHE A 723 19.24 17.53 -44.06
N HIS A 724 20.41 17.37 -44.67
CA HIS A 724 20.86 18.28 -45.72
C HIS A 724 21.80 17.61 -46.73
N ASP A 725 21.95 18.27 -47.88
CA ASP A 725 23.00 17.96 -48.84
C ASP A 725 24.36 18.36 -48.23
N PRO A 726 25.35 17.45 -48.16
CA PRO A 726 26.65 17.76 -47.57
C PRO A 726 27.36 18.93 -48.29
N ILE A 727 27.11 19.14 -49.59
CA ILE A 727 27.74 20.21 -50.39
C ILE A 727 27.16 21.59 -50.03
N LYS A 728 25.85 21.65 -49.75
CA LYS A 728 25.16 22.91 -49.41
C LYS A 728 25.31 23.31 -47.94
N GLY A 729 25.75 22.37 -47.11
CA GLY A 729 25.96 22.57 -45.68
C GLY A 729 24.68 22.50 -44.85
N ALA A 730 24.83 22.39 -43.53
CA ALA A 730 23.72 22.15 -42.63
C ALA A 730 22.72 23.31 -42.51
N ASN A 731 23.11 24.52 -42.92
CA ASN A 731 22.24 25.70 -42.87
C ASN A 731 21.10 25.66 -43.89
N SER A 732 21.26 24.94 -45.01
CA SER A 732 20.21 24.77 -46.03
C SER A 732 19.31 23.56 -45.79
N GLY A 733 19.51 22.83 -44.69
CA GLY A 733 18.79 21.60 -44.37
C GLY A 733 17.43 21.81 -43.74
N GLU A 734 16.63 20.75 -43.78
CA GLU A 734 15.37 20.62 -43.05
C GLU A 734 15.61 19.91 -41.72
N TRP A 735 14.73 20.07 -40.73
CA TRP A 735 14.81 19.27 -39.49
C TRP A 735 14.29 17.87 -39.76
N ALA A 736 15.05 16.86 -39.31
CA ALA A 736 14.66 15.46 -39.44
C ALA A 736 13.76 15.04 -38.28
N GLU A 737 12.50 15.49 -38.30
CA GLU A 737 11.53 15.22 -37.24
C GLU A 737 11.38 13.71 -36.99
N GLY A 738 11.39 13.33 -35.71
CA GLY A 738 11.29 11.94 -35.27
C GLY A 738 12.58 11.11 -35.33
N VAL A 739 13.68 11.62 -35.91
CA VAL A 739 14.99 10.95 -35.83
C VAL A 739 15.55 11.10 -34.41
N LYS A 740 15.84 9.95 -33.77
CA LYS A 740 16.29 9.92 -32.36
C LYS A 740 17.60 9.17 -32.23
N MET A 741 18.55 9.74 -31.49
CA MET A 741 19.78 9.09 -31.11
C MET A 741 19.74 8.77 -29.61
N ILE A 742 19.87 7.48 -29.27
CA ILE A 742 19.74 6.96 -27.91
C ILE A 742 21.06 6.32 -27.53
N LEU A 743 21.68 6.76 -26.43
CA LEU A 743 22.89 6.13 -25.91
C LEU A 743 22.54 4.73 -25.36
N THR A 744 23.17 3.67 -25.89
CA THR A 744 22.95 2.30 -25.44
C THR A 744 24.01 1.82 -24.45
N GLU A 745 25.27 2.27 -24.63
CA GLU A 745 26.37 2.00 -23.71
C GLU A 745 27.22 3.25 -23.50
N GLY A 746 27.77 3.39 -22.29
CA GLY A 746 28.57 4.54 -21.89
C GLY A 746 27.79 5.51 -20.99
N SER A 747 28.24 6.76 -20.92
CA SER A 747 27.59 7.79 -20.13
C SER A 747 27.53 9.14 -20.86
N LEU A 748 26.36 9.74 -20.83
CA LEU A 748 26.13 11.15 -21.14
C LEU A 748 25.44 11.83 -19.94
N PRO A 749 25.71 13.11 -19.67
CA PRO A 749 25.01 13.83 -18.61
C PRO A 749 23.52 13.89 -18.92
N SER A 750 22.71 13.61 -17.90
CA SER A 750 21.27 13.84 -17.96
C SER A 750 21.01 15.33 -18.09
N VAL A 751 20.27 15.73 -19.12
CA VAL A 751 19.94 17.15 -19.32
C VAL A 751 18.63 17.45 -18.57
N PRO A 752 18.61 18.42 -17.64
CA PRO A 752 17.40 18.75 -16.90
C PRO A 752 16.25 19.18 -17.82
N GLU A 753 15.04 18.79 -17.45
CA GLU A 753 13.81 19.20 -18.15
C GLU A 753 13.62 20.71 -18.05
N LEU A 754 14.00 21.33 -16.92
CA LEU A 754 13.91 22.77 -16.68
C LEU A 754 14.94 23.62 -17.47
N LEU A 755 15.90 23.02 -18.18
CA LEU A 755 16.86 23.81 -18.96
C LEU A 755 16.12 24.65 -20.03
N PRO A 756 16.19 25.99 -19.97
CA PRO A 756 15.41 26.85 -20.86
C PRO A 756 15.96 26.86 -22.27
N ILE A 757 15.12 27.23 -23.24
CA ILE A 757 15.54 27.50 -24.61
C ILE A 757 16.02 28.96 -24.70
N VAL A 758 17.31 29.14 -24.91
CA VAL A 758 17.96 30.45 -24.97
C VAL A 758 18.13 30.84 -26.42
N HIS A 759 17.22 31.69 -26.92
CA HIS A 759 17.35 32.35 -28.21
C HIS A 759 17.80 33.80 -27.97
N TRP A 760 19.02 34.12 -28.40
CA TRP A 760 19.48 35.50 -28.48
C TRP A 760 19.14 36.05 -29.87
N PRO A 761 18.53 37.25 -29.95
CA PRO A 761 18.19 37.89 -31.22
C PRO A 761 19.41 38.28 -32.05
#